data_AF-A0A349CKC9-F1
#
_entry.id   AF-A0A349CKC9-F1
#
_cell.length_a   1.000
_cell.length_b   1.000
_cell.length_c   1.000
_cell.angle_alpha   90.00
_cell.angle_beta   90.00
_cell.angle_gamma   90.00
#
_symmetry.space_group_name_H-M   'P 1'
#
loop_
_entity.id
_entity.type
_entity.pdbx_description
1 polymer ?
#
loop_
_entity_poly.entity_id
_entity_poly.type
_entity_poly.pdbx_seq_one_letter_code
_entity_poly.pdbx_strand_id
1 'polypeptide(L)'
;MKKVFCNLRRGYLSSSSKSRLLREVSSLFLSVILFFSLFLGSFSCHLLPGTTSTSVQTTGAAMAGSITTGKSVIAASQIISVSGGTITVNDTLSPIAGLEIMVPAGSYDNAPHFQISYTPIESHNLGEDFNPITPLITVENGGAYSAEVMEVKIPVEVPGNYFAMGFFYDNATGKLEGIPLLAQNEDSITLRTRHFSNFLISTIEKIKLEEDIDSGFRPGVDDWEFTNYGSYIASGGHCAGQSMTAMWYYFTRPDGVDVSLYGRYDNNGNLPKTPDIWQDNTIGYRFASVIQKDQWNLENIRSWRALSGINDQITRYLFAYAIKLTGEPQMVVIWSSGGGGHAMIVYRIEGDTFYIADPNYPGETDRIIEYNHETDTFKPYHSGDNAESIAQGEGKLYETIVYWAKSAIVDYQHINSRWQEVKSQTIGNDKFPAYTVLYKNKEGKYEELKDGHVTDTRLFDITIQSKISWVFSVFRDGVELSFDENYNIELIEGNNNLGIYIQGLINKGTENERLSYVDFIYINVMYNPIPTTLIINPGSVNLKPGESQVFTISSSNPPENASYEWFVNSVPVQSGSNKTYTFTAGESGIYELSVKEWDEEDSPRKLSGSSSCKITVADTPITTETITNRLEILRQHAGLYLQVSGKATIEEWWAPDESNIKTVDVFYEIPEYMYSGPISVMPISWDGTGFYGQYSYTTVNNSESVWTISGTVSADGAIVESLTYTYDFYWPGDWDTIERTVTFSFAGIPIWEFEMPDNIIYGPQISDYIVGFSDTQTIYKNTGEKKSTYSYISADWSDGYIFIRFSYEN
;
A
#
# COMPACT_ATOMS: atom_id res chain seq x y z
N MET A 1 -34.23 -11.92 -1.26
CA MET A 1 -32.76 -11.88 -1.07
C MET A 1 -32.27 -10.90 0.00
N LYS A 2 -33.02 -9.86 0.41
CA LYS A 2 -32.62 -8.95 1.53
C LYS A 2 -32.82 -9.46 2.98
N LYS A 3 -33.42 -10.64 3.21
CA LYS A 3 -33.76 -11.13 4.56
C LYS A 3 -32.86 -12.25 5.11
N VAL A 4 -31.93 -12.78 4.31
CA VAL A 4 -31.08 -13.92 4.73
C VAL A 4 -29.75 -13.45 5.34
N PHE A 5 -29.26 -12.25 5.01
CA PHE A 5 -28.01 -11.71 5.56
C PHE A 5 -28.12 -11.11 6.97
N CYS A 6 -29.34 -10.82 7.45
CA CYS A 6 -29.54 -10.19 8.76
C CYS A 6 -29.36 -11.15 9.95
N ASN A 7 -29.39 -12.48 9.71
CA ASN A 7 -29.28 -13.48 10.78
C ASN A 7 -27.84 -13.87 11.13
N LEU A 8 -26.85 -13.61 10.28
CA LEU A 8 -25.44 -13.86 10.60
C LEU A 8 -24.82 -12.75 11.49
N ARG A 9 -25.31 -11.51 11.39
CA ARG A 9 -24.85 -10.39 12.24
C ARG A 9 -25.41 -10.38 13.67
N ARG A 10 -26.53 -11.09 13.93
CA ARG A 10 -27.14 -11.17 15.27
C ARG A 10 -26.58 -12.28 16.18
N GLY A 11 -25.75 -13.17 15.65
CA GLY A 11 -25.17 -14.29 16.41
C GLY A 11 -23.90 -13.98 17.21
N TYR A 12 -23.22 -12.86 16.92
CA TYR A 12 -21.91 -12.52 17.52
C TYR A 12 -21.93 -11.27 18.42
N LEU A 13 -23.10 -10.77 18.81
CA LEU A 13 -23.27 -9.75 19.84
C LEU A 13 -23.92 -10.37 21.08
N SER A 14 -23.17 -11.23 21.77
CA SER A 14 -23.54 -11.79 23.07
C SER A 14 -22.29 -12.14 23.89
N SER A 15 -21.44 -11.16 24.17
CA SER A 15 -20.47 -11.24 25.28
C SER A 15 -20.08 -9.86 25.84
N SER A 16 -20.99 -8.88 25.85
CA SER A 16 -20.75 -7.55 26.46
C SER A 16 -21.29 -7.42 27.89
N SER A 17 -21.39 -8.53 28.64
CA SER A 17 -21.85 -8.52 30.04
C SER A 17 -20.79 -8.98 31.05
N LYS A 18 -19.53 -8.57 30.90
CA LYS A 18 -18.49 -8.77 31.95
C LYS A 18 -17.47 -7.63 32.13
N SER A 19 -17.76 -6.40 31.67
CA SER A 19 -16.87 -5.24 31.90
C SER A 19 -17.51 -4.07 32.65
N ARG A 20 -18.68 -4.28 33.28
CA ARG A 20 -19.38 -3.24 34.07
C ARG A 20 -19.11 -3.28 35.59
N LEU A 21 -18.09 -4.00 36.04
CA LEU A 21 -17.72 -4.09 37.46
C LEU A 21 -16.23 -3.79 37.75
N LEU A 22 -15.54 -3.05 36.87
CA LEU A 22 -14.15 -2.61 37.08
C LEU A 22 -13.90 -1.15 36.63
N ARG A 23 -14.96 -0.33 36.59
CA ARG A 23 -14.89 1.14 36.38
C ARG A 23 -15.37 1.90 37.62
N GLU A 24 -14.83 1.58 38.79
CA GLU A 24 -14.88 2.44 39.99
C GLU A 24 -13.68 2.18 40.92
N VAL A 25 -12.45 2.06 40.39
CA VAL A 25 -11.22 2.22 41.21
C VAL A 25 -10.07 2.74 40.33
N SER A 26 -10.10 4.02 39.96
CA SER A 26 -8.93 4.69 39.35
C SER A 26 -9.06 6.23 39.37
N SER A 27 -9.33 6.80 40.55
CA SER A 27 -9.20 8.26 40.80
C SER A 27 -8.36 8.59 42.03
N LEU A 28 -7.36 7.77 42.34
CA LEU A 28 -6.33 8.06 43.33
C LEU A 28 -5.01 7.43 42.84
N PHE A 29 -3.90 8.17 42.90
CA PHE A 29 -2.54 7.84 42.40
C PHE A 29 -2.08 8.46 41.08
N LEU A 30 -2.45 9.71 40.81
CA LEU A 30 -1.67 10.60 39.92
C LEU A 30 -1.39 11.95 40.63
N SER A 31 -0.65 11.92 41.74
CA SER A 31 -0.23 13.16 42.44
C SER A 31 1.08 13.07 43.23
N VAL A 32 1.96 12.08 42.99
CA VAL A 32 3.20 11.91 43.78
C VAL A 32 4.49 11.80 42.96
N ILE A 33 4.46 11.77 41.63
CA ILE A 33 5.70 11.69 40.80
C ILE A 33 5.81 12.91 39.87
N LEU A 34 5.65 14.10 40.44
CA LEU A 34 5.87 15.37 39.73
C LEU A 34 6.40 16.45 40.69
N PHE A 35 7.35 16.05 41.55
CA PHE A 35 7.96 16.95 42.55
C PHE A 35 9.43 16.65 42.87
N PHE A 36 10.19 15.99 41.98
CA PHE A 36 11.60 15.65 42.24
C PHE A 36 12.57 15.81 41.05
N SER A 37 12.36 16.79 40.19
CA SER A 37 13.28 17.07 39.07
C SER A 37 13.48 18.55 38.79
N LEU A 38 13.67 19.35 39.83
CA LEU A 38 14.20 20.71 39.75
C LEU A 38 15.02 20.96 41.02
N PHE A 39 16.35 20.77 40.97
CA PHE A 39 17.38 21.60 41.62
C PHE A 39 18.77 20.94 41.43
N LEU A 40 19.68 21.69 40.80
CA LEU A 40 21.16 21.59 40.85
C LEU A 40 21.79 20.40 40.11
N GLY A 41 22.87 20.54 39.34
CA GLY A 41 23.78 21.66 39.15
C GLY A 41 25.04 21.10 38.48
N SER A 42 25.51 21.83 37.47
CA SER A 42 26.84 21.85 36.87
C SER A 42 27.98 21.22 37.69
N PHE A 43 28.67 20.23 37.11
CA PHE A 43 30.11 20.04 37.25
C PHE A 43 30.71 19.45 35.97
N SER A 44 31.68 20.17 35.40
CA SER A 44 32.62 19.66 34.39
C SER A 44 33.84 19.02 35.07
N CYS A 45 34.54 18.18 34.29
CA CYS A 45 35.92 17.71 34.43
C CYS A 45 36.15 16.40 35.22
N HIS A 46 36.38 15.27 34.53
CA HIS A 46 37.73 14.71 34.27
C HIS A 46 37.63 13.33 33.57
N LEU A 47 38.44 13.17 32.53
CA LEU A 47 38.72 11.91 31.82
C LEU A 47 39.50 10.92 32.70
N LEU A 48 39.09 9.64 32.70
CA LEU A 48 39.99 8.47 32.72
C LEU A 48 39.29 7.28 32.02
N PRO A 49 40.05 6.35 31.39
CA PRO A 49 39.59 5.54 30.28
C PRO A 49 38.96 4.22 30.74
N GLY A 50 37.68 4.05 30.45
CA GLY A 50 36.98 2.75 30.51
C GLY A 50 36.86 2.21 29.09
N THR A 51 37.46 1.04 28.86
CA THR A 51 37.41 0.25 27.63
C THR A 51 35.98 0.10 27.12
N THR A 52 35.62 0.85 26.07
CA THR A 52 34.48 0.54 25.22
C THR A 52 34.89 -0.58 24.29
N SER A 53 34.45 -1.80 24.57
CA SER A 53 34.32 -2.83 23.55
C SER A 53 33.22 -2.37 22.58
N THR A 54 33.61 -1.63 21.55
CA THR A 54 32.82 -1.51 20.34
C THR A 54 32.73 -2.90 19.72
N SER A 55 31.67 -3.64 20.04
CA SER A 55 31.24 -4.76 19.21
C SER A 55 30.76 -4.17 17.91
N VAL A 56 31.67 -4.09 16.94
CA VAL A 56 31.31 -3.91 15.54
C VAL A 56 30.39 -5.09 15.22
N GLN A 57 29.12 -4.78 15.02
CA GLN A 57 28.10 -5.70 14.56
C GLN A 57 28.42 -6.00 13.09
N THR A 58 29.36 -6.92 12.87
CA THR A 58 29.55 -7.53 11.56
C THR A 58 28.32 -8.37 11.30
N THR A 59 27.45 -7.89 10.42
CA THR A 59 26.47 -8.73 9.71
C THR A 59 27.21 -10.00 9.27
N GLY A 60 26.78 -11.16 9.77
CA GLY A 60 27.33 -12.45 9.35
C GLY A 60 27.13 -12.60 7.84
N ALA A 61 28.15 -12.27 7.06
CA ALA A 61 28.17 -12.63 5.65
C ALA A 61 28.24 -14.17 5.63
N ALA A 62 27.29 -14.81 4.94
CA ALA A 62 27.32 -16.25 4.70
C ALA A 62 28.74 -16.65 4.25
N MET A 63 29.31 -17.68 4.89
CA MET A 63 30.68 -18.12 4.65
C MET A 63 30.80 -18.67 3.23
N ALA A 64 31.18 -17.80 2.29
CA ALA A 64 31.50 -18.17 0.93
C ALA A 64 32.96 -18.60 0.85
N GLY A 65 33.22 -19.72 0.19
CA GLY A 65 34.57 -20.23 -0.04
C GLY A 65 34.70 -20.88 -1.41
N SER A 66 35.83 -21.52 -1.63
CA SER A 66 36.22 -22.17 -2.86
C SER A 66 36.76 -23.57 -2.57
N ILE A 67 36.39 -24.51 -3.42
CA ILE A 67 36.95 -25.86 -3.46
C ILE A 67 37.80 -25.96 -4.72
N THR A 68 39.09 -26.25 -4.55
CA THR A 68 39.97 -26.60 -5.66
C THR A 68 39.90 -28.10 -5.89
N THR A 69 39.62 -28.50 -7.12
CA THR A 69 39.35 -29.89 -7.48
C THR A 69 40.28 -30.39 -8.57
N GLY A 70 40.49 -31.70 -8.59
CA GLY A 70 41.24 -32.40 -9.64
C GLY A 70 40.41 -32.61 -10.90
N LYS A 71 40.71 -33.69 -11.63
CA LYS A 71 39.97 -34.05 -12.85
C LYS A 71 38.67 -34.79 -12.52
N SER A 72 37.57 -34.38 -13.15
CA SER A 72 36.28 -35.08 -13.03
C SER A 72 36.29 -36.45 -13.71
N VAL A 73 35.64 -37.43 -13.09
CA VAL A 73 35.49 -38.81 -13.56
C VAL A 73 34.01 -39.22 -13.49
N ILE A 74 33.47 -39.71 -14.61
CA ILE A 74 32.11 -40.26 -14.67
C ILE A 74 32.09 -41.62 -13.96
N ALA A 75 31.19 -41.80 -13.01
CA ALA A 75 31.05 -43.00 -12.20
C ALA A 75 29.81 -43.84 -12.56
N ALA A 76 28.72 -43.19 -12.98
CA ALA A 76 27.51 -43.87 -13.47
C ALA A 76 26.76 -42.98 -14.48
N SER A 77 26.02 -43.60 -15.39
CA SER A 77 25.18 -42.89 -16.36
C SER A 77 23.98 -43.76 -16.72
N GLN A 78 22.76 -43.25 -16.56
CA GLN A 78 21.53 -44.02 -16.73
C GLN A 78 20.35 -43.12 -17.09
N ILE A 79 19.44 -43.61 -17.94
CA ILE A 79 18.13 -42.99 -18.15
C ILE A 79 17.15 -43.58 -17.13
N ILE A 80 16.45 -42.72 -16.39
CA ILE A 80 15.39 -43.12 -15.47
C ILE A 80 14.03 -42.86 -16.13
N SER A 81 13.14 -43.85 -16.12
CA SER A 81 11.80 -43.71 -16.66
C SER A 81 10.88 -42.93 -15.72
N VAL A 82 9.76 -42.46 -16.24
CA VAL A 82 8.69 -41.79 -15.45
C VAL A 82 8.13 -42.65 -14.31
N SER A 83 8.29 -43.97 -14.39
CA SER A 83 7.93 -44.93 -13.34
C SER A 83 8.93 -44.97 -12.17
N GLY A 84 9.97 -44.12 -12.19
CA GLY A 84 11.04 -44.14 -11.20
C GLY A 84 12.08 -45.24 -11.45
N GLY A 85 13.07 -45.29 -10.57
CA GLY A 85 14.15 -46.28 -10.61
C GLY A 85 15.29 -45.93 -9.65
N THR A 86 16.31 -46.79 -9.63
CA THR A 86 17.53 -46.57 -8.84
C THR A 86 18.74 -46.54 -9.75
N ILE A 87 19.66 -45.61 -9.48
CA ILE A 87 20.97 -45.50 -10.12
C ILE A 87 22.01 -45.91 -9.08
N THR A 88 22.91 -46.82 -9.43
CA THR A 88 23.95 -47.31 -8.52
C THR A 88 25.34 -47.14 -9.15
N VAL A 89 26.29 -46.62 -8.40
CA VAL A 89 27.71 -46.60 -8.79
C VAL A 89 28.33 -47.96 -8.52
N ASN A 90 28.43 -48.79 -9.56
CA ASN A 90 28.92 -50.18 -9.46
C ASN A 90 30.45 -50.32 -9.64
N ASP A 91 31.14 -49.26 -10.09
CA ASP A 91 32.59 -49.30 -10.25
C ASP A 91 33.27 -49.34 -8.87
N THR A 92 33.81 -50.51 -8.51
CA THR A 92 34.46 -50.75 -7.21
C THR A 92 35.78 -50.02 -7.03
N LEU A 93 36.35 -49.45 -8.09
CA LEU A 93 37.52 -48.58 -8.03
C LEU A 93 37.16 -47.11 -7.80
N SER A 94 35.88 -46.75 -7.91
CA SER A 94 35.39 -45.41 -7.62
C SER A 94 35.44 -45.13 -6.11
N PRO A 95 35.88 -43.93 -5.67
CA PRO A 95 35.80 -43.52 -4.26
C PRO A 95 34.36 -43.35 -3.76
N ILE A 96 33.38 -43.37 -4.66
CA ILE A 96 31.94 -43.34 -4.34
C ILE A 96 31.24 -44.65 -4.76
N ALA A 97 31.98 -45.75 -4.81
CA ALA A 97 31.42 -47.08 -5.09
C ALA A 97 30.29 -47.41 -4.10
N GLY A 98 29.16 -47.88 -4.61
CA GLY A 98 27.97 -48.18 -3.82
C GLY A 98 27.05 -46.99 -3.54
N LEU A 99 27.36 -45.79 -4.06
CA LEU A 99 26.40 -44.68 -4.05
C LEU A 99 25.13 -45.06 -4.81
N GLU A 100 23.98 -44.81 -4.21
CA GLU A 100 22.66 -45.07 -4.79
C GLU A 100 21.80 -43.80 -4.81
N ILE A 101 21.15 -43.51 -5.94
CA ILE A 101 20.10 -42.49 -6.06
C ILE A 101 18.79 -43.21 -6.37
N MET A 102 17.84 -43.16 -5.44
CA MET A 102 16.48 -43.65 -5.64
C MET A 102 15.59 -42.50 -6.08
N VAL A 103 14.99 -42.66 -7.26
CA VAL A 103 14.08 -41.72 -7.90
C VAL A 103 12.68 -42.31 -7.88
N PRO A 104 11.75 -41.80 -7.05
CA PRO A 104 10.37 -42.29 -7.02
C PRO A 104 9.64 -42.15 -8.36
N ALA A 105 8.59 -42.95 -8.55
CA ALA A 105 7.67 -42.77 -9.67
C ALA A 105 7.01 -41.38 -9.60
N GLY A 106 6.83 -40.72 -10.75
CA GLY A 106 6.23 -39.37 -10.79
C GLY A 106 7.19 -38.23 -10.46
N SER A 107 8.45 -38.52 -10.12
CA SER A 107 9.49 -37.51 -9.87
C SER A 107 9.68 -36.51 -11.03
N TYR A 108 9.50 -36.98 -12.27
CA TYR A 108 9.67 -36.21 -13.50
C TYR A 108 8.63 -36.64 -14.55
N ASP A 109 8.16 -35.69 -15.36
CA ASP A 109 7.18 -35.94 -16.44
C ASP A 109 7.80 -36.57 -17.69
N ASN A 110 9.13 -36.60 -17.77
CA ASN A 110 9.90 -37.22 -18.84
C ASN A 110 10.88 -38.26 -18.27
N ALA A 111 11.64 -38.91 -19.15
CA ALA A 111 12.68 -39.84 -18.75
C ALA A 111 14.05 -39.14 -18.73
N PRO A 112 14.45 -38.47 -17.64
CA PRO A 112 15.72 -37.75 -17.57
C PRO A 112 16.92 -38.70 -17.65
N HIS A 113 17.99 -38.22 -18.29
CA HIS A 113 19.29 -38.86 -18.26
C HIS A 113 20.08 -38.36 -17.07
N PHE A 114 20.41 -39.27 -16.16
CA PHE A 114 21.26 -39.00 -15.01
C PHE A 114 22.71 -39.40 -15.32
N GLN A 115 23.64 -38.50 -15.02
CA GLN A 115 25.07 -38.77 -15.02
C GLN A 115 25.63 -38.41 -13.65
N ILE A 116 26.26 -39.38 -12.99
CA ILE A 116 26.95 -39.20 -11.71
C ILE A 116 28.43 -39.16 -12.00
N SER A 117 29.10 -38.09 -11.57
CA SER A 117 30.54 -37.94 -11.63
C SER A 117 31.09 -37.53 -10.27
N TYR A 118 32.39 -37.74 -10.07
CA TYR A 118 33.10 -37.23 -8.90
C TYR A 118 34.38 -36.51 -9.31
N THR A 119 34.79 -35.56 -8.48
CA THR A 119 36.04 -34.84 -8.64
C THR A 119 36.79 -34.82 -7.30
N PRO A 120 38.05 -35.30 -7.23
CA PRO A 120 38.84 -35.24 -6.01
C PRO A 120 38.98 -33.79 -5.51
N ILE A 121 38.84 -33.59 -4.21
CA ILE A 121 39.08 -32.29 -3.56
C ILE A 121 40.56 -32.21 -3.22
N GLU A 122 41.26 -31.24 -3.80
CA GLU A 122 42.69 -31.03 -3.59
C GLU A 122 42.95 -30.06 -2.42
N SER A 123 42.11 -29.03 -2.30
CA SER A 123 42.12 -28.08 -1.18
C SER A 123 40.82 -27.27 -1.12
N HIS A 124 40.56 -26.60 0.00
CA HIS A 124 39.48 -25.64 0.16
C HIS A 124 39.88 -24.52 1.13
N ASN A 125 39.08 -23.45 1.17
CA ASN A 125 39.18 -22.37 2.18
C ASN A 125 37.87 -22.14 2.96
N LEU A 126 36.99 -23.15 3.02
CA LEU A 126 35.69 -23.13 3.72
C LEU A 126 35.78 -23.24 5.26
N GLY A 127 36.92 -22.91 5.87
CA GLY A 127 37.14 -22.99 7.31
C GLY A 127 37.54 -24.38 7.82
N GLU A 128 37.91 -24.45 9.11
CA GLU A 128 38.39 -25.68 9.77
C GLU A 128 37.29 -26.68 10.14
N ASP A 129 36.04 -26.21 10.17
CA ASP A 129 34.88 -27.04 10.49
C ASP A 129 34.33 -27.76 9.24
N PHE A 130 34.88 -27.46 8.07
CA PHE A 130 34.61 -28.16 6.82
C PHE A 130 35.65 -29.25 6.59
N ASN A 131 35.27 -30.51 6.81
CA ASN A 131 36.15 -31.67 6.66
C ASN A 131 35.51 -32.70 5.71
N PRO A 132 35.64 -32.51 4.38
CA PRO A 132 35.01 -33.38 3.39
C PRO A 132 35.60 -34.79 3.45
N ILE A 133 34.72 -35.81 3.53
CA ILE A 133 35.09 -37.23 3.54
C ILE A 133 34.70 -37.96 2.25
N THR A 134 34.13 -37.21 1.29
CA THR A 134 33.89 -37.67 -0.08
C THR A 134 34.56 -36.70 -1.07
N PRO A 135 34.84 -37.11 -2.31
CA PRO A 135 35.06 -36.16 -3.39
C PRO A 135 33.84 -35.25 -3.59
N LEU A 136 34.00 -34.19 -4.39
CA LEU A 136 32.86 -33.40 -4.87
C LEU A 136 32.08 -34.26 -5.87
N ILE A 137 30.83 -34.57 -5.57
CA ILE A 137 29.92 -35.37 -6.39
C ILE A 137 29.04 -34.43 -7.21
N THR A 138 28.93 -34.71 -8.50
CA THR A 138 28.05 -33.97 -9.42
C THR A 138 27.04 -34.93 -10.02
N VAL A 139 25.76 -34.56 -9.94
CA VAL A 139 24.67 -35.29 -10.58
C VAL A 139 24.03 -34.39 -11.63
N GLU A 140 24.23 -34.72 -12.89
CA GLU A 140 23.60 -34.03 -14.01
C GLU A 140 22.34 -34.79 -14.42
N ASN A 141 21.17 -34.18 -14.25
CA ASN A 141 19.87 -34.74 -14.63
C ASN A 141 19.03 -33.78 -15.49
N GLY A 142 19.63 -32.67 -15.96
CA GLY A 142 18.95 -31.58 -16.65
C GLY A 142 18.49 -30.43 -15.74
N GLY A 143 18.74 -30.51 -14.43
CA GLY A 143 18.52 -29.39 -13.49
C GLY A 143 17.06 -29.13 -13.10
N ALA A 144 16.13 -30.01 -13.48
CA ALA A 144 14.72 -29.89 -13.10
C ALA A 144 14.53 -30.20 -11.61
N TYR A 145 13.64 -29.43 -10.98
CA TYR A 145 13.18 -29.70 -9.61
C TYR A 145 12.18 -30.86 -9.62
N SER A 146 12.44 -31.89 -8.83
CA SER A 146 11.62 -33.10 -8.82
C SER A 146 10.29 -32.88 -8.10
N ALA A 147 9.22 -33.46 -8.62
CA ALA A 147 7.91 -33.46 -7.94
C ALA A 147 7.94 -34.27 -6.63
N GLU A 148 8.75 -35.34 -6.59
CA GLU A 148 8.89 -36.24 -5.46
C GLU A 148 10.28 -36.11 -4.80
N VAL A 149 10.40 -36.69 -3.61
CA VAL A 149 11.65 -36.69 -2.84
C VAL A 149 12.56 -37.83 -3.30
N MET A 150 13.75 -37.49 -3.76
CA MET A 150 14.78 -38.50 -4.05
C MET A 150 15.59 -38.81 -2.79
N GLU A 151 16.01 -40.07 -2.68
CA GLU A 151 16.91 -40.53 -1.62
C GLU A 151 18.28 -40.82 -2.20
N VAL A 152 19.32 -40.30 -1.55
CA VAL A 152 20.72 -40.50 -1.97
C VAL A 152 21.43 -41.21 -0.84
N LYS A 153 21.83 -42.46 -1.05
CA LYS A 153 22.62 -43.21 -0.09
C LYS A 153 24.08 -43.21 -0.52
N ILE A 154 24.96 -42.73 0.35
CA ILE A 154 26.40 -42.61 0.08
C ILE A 154 27.15 -43.45 1.12
N PRO A 155 27.96 -44.43 0.68
CA PRO A 155 28.90 -45.12 1.56
C PRO A 155 29.98 -44.15 2.05
N VAL A 156 30.18 -44.09 3.37
CA VAL A 156 31.15 -43.22 4.04
C VAL A 156 31.58 -43.83 5.35
N GLU A 157 32.82 -43.59 5.79
CA GLU A 157 33.26 -43.97 7.13
C GLU A 157 33.11 -42.76 8.07
N VAL A 158 32.23 -42.87 9.07
CA VAL A 158 32.01 -41.80 10.05
C VAL A 158 32.55 -42.22 11.42
N PRO A 159 33.61 -41.57 11.93
CA PRO A 159 34.13 -41.89 13.25
C PRO A 159 33.09 -41.59 14.35
N GLY A 160 33.04 -42.41 15.41
CA GLY A 160 31.98 -42.33 16.42
C GLY A 160 31.86 -41.00 17.19
N ASN A 161 32.95 -40.25 17.34
CA ASN A 161 32.98 -38.92 17.96
C ASN A 161 32.70 -37.76 16.95
N TYR A 162 32.47 -38.09 15.68
CA TYR A 162 32.14 -37.13 14.63
C TYR A 162 30.67 -37.26 14.24
N PHE A 163 30.12 -36.16 13.74
CA PHE A 163 28.87 -36.09 13.01
C PHE A 163 29.18 -35.87 11.51
N ALA A 164 28.32 -36.36 10.62
CA ALA A 164 28.48 -36.19 9.19
C ALA A 164 27.19 -35.64 8.57
N MET A 165 27.33 -34.70 7.64
CA MET A 165 26.20 -34.07 6.96
C MET A 165 26.53 -33.86 5.49
N GLY A 166 25.52 -34.01 4.64
CA GLY A 166 25.63 -33.65 3.23
C GLY A 166 25.49 -32.15 3.04
N PHE A 167 26.30 -31.56 2.17
CA PHE A 167 26.18 -30.17 1.77
C PHE A 167 26.12 -30.06 0.25
N PHE A 168 25.16 -29.29 -0.25
CA PHE A 168 25.28 -28.72 -1.59
C PHE A 168 26.36 -27.64 -1.56
N TYR A 169 27.08 -27.51 -2.67
CA TYR A 169 28.08 -26.49 -2.92
C TYR A 169 27.79 -25.81 -4.25
N ASP A 170 27.55 -24.50 -4.21
CA ASP A 170 27.37 -23.69 -5.41
C ASP A 170 28.73 -23.13 -5.84
N ASN A 171 29.24 -23.62 -6.98
CA ASN A 171 30.51 -23.16 -7.53
C ASN A 171 30.54 -21.66 -7.88
N ALA A 172 29.39 -21.06 -8.20
CA ALA A 172 29.31 -19.67 -8.64
C ALA A 172 29.38 -18.71 -7.45
N THR A 173 28.71 -19.05 -6.35
CA THR A 173 28.64 -18.19 -5.15
C THR A 173 29.60 -18.61 -4.05
N GLY A 174 30.15 -19.83 -4.13
CA GLY A 174 31.00 -20.41 -3.10
C GLY A 174 30.24 -20.84 -1.84
N LYS A 175 28.91 -20.81 -1.87
CA LYS A 175 28.06 -21.07 -0.69
C LYS A 175 27.79 -22.55 -0.52
N LEU A 176 27.63 -22.94 0.75
CA LEU A 176 27.18 -24.26 1.16
C LEU A 176 25.72 -24.23 1.58
N GLU A 177 25.02 -25.34 1.40
CA GLU A 177 23.68 -25.57 1.95
C GLU A 177 23.57 -26.97 2.53
N GLY A 178 23.13 -27.10 3.78
CA GLY A 178 22.95 -28.39 4.43
C GLY A 178 21.77 -29.19 3.84
N ILE A 179 22.00 -30.47 3.54
CA ILE A 179 21.00 -31.38 2.98
C ILE A 179 20.33 -32.18 4.12
N PRO A 180 18.99 -32.32 4.15
CA PRO A 180 18.30 -33.17 5.12
C PRO A 180 18.81 -34.61 5.10
N LEU A 181 18.95 -35.16 6.28
CA LEU A 181 19.32 -36.55 6.50
C LEU A 181 18.05 -37.40 6.67
N LEU A 182 18.07 -38.64 6.21
CA LEU A 182 17.07 -39.68 6.50
C LEU A 182 17.61 -40.72 7.50
N ALA A 183 18.87 -41.13 7.31
CA ALA A 183 19.51 -42.13 8.14
C ALA A 183 21.03 -41.98 8.08
N GLN A 184 21.71 -42.34 9.16
CA GLN A 184 23.16 -42.39 9.23
C GLN A 184 23.59 -43.58 10.11
N ASN A 185 24.65 -44.26 9.70
CA ASN A 185 25.39 -45.21 10.52
C ASN A 185 26.91 -45.02 10.26
N GLU A 186 27.73 -45.91 10.81
CA GLU A 186 29.20 -45.82 10.69
C GLU A 186 29.70 -45.98 9.25
N ASP A 187 28.92 -46.61 8.37
CA ASP A 187 29.32 -46.99 7.00
C ASP A 187 28.57 -46.26 5.89
N SER A 188 27.54 -45.47 6.22
CA SER A 188 26.71 -44.80 5.21
C SER A 188 25.89 -43.64 5.76
N ILE A 189 25.58 -42.71 4.86
CA ILE A 189 24.66 -41.61 5.07
C ILE A 189 23.58 -41.62 3.97
N THR A 190 22.32 -41.43 4.33
CA THR A 190 21.20 -41.34 3.38
C THR A 190 20.58 -39.95 3.45
N LEU A 191 20.71 -39.18 2.39
CA LEU A 191 20.21 -37.82 2.24
C LEU A 191 18.86 -37.81 1.52
N ARG A 192 18.12 -36.70 1.66
CA ARG A 192 16.91 -36.43 0.89
C ARG A 192 16.96 -35.09 0.19
N THR A 193 16.57 -35.08 -1.09
CA THR A 193 16.54 -33.86 -1.90
C THR A 193 15.54 -33.98 -3.05
N ARG A 194 15.08 -32.85 -3.56
CA ARG A 194 14.27 -32.73 -4.78
C ARG A 194 15.05 -32.19 -5.96
N HIS A 195 16.30 -31.75 -5.75
CA HIS A 195 17.18 -31.29 -6.83
C HIS A 195 18.62 -31.72 -6.57
N PHE A 196 19.47 -31.50 -7.57
CA PHE A 196 20.90 -31.71 -7.46
C PHE A 196 21.66 -30.45 -7.82
N SER A 197 22.62 -30.12 -6.94
CA SER A 197 23.80 -29.31 -7.25
C SER A 197 25.04 -30.17 -7.00
N ASN A 198 26.25 -29.62 -7.17
CA ASN A 198 27.42 -30.31 -6.64
C ASN A 198 27.22 -30.53 -5.14
N PHE A 199 27.55 -31.71 -4.63
CA PHE A 199 27.41 -32.01 -3.22
C PHE A 199 28.53 -32.91 -2.72
N LEU A 200 28.66 -32.98 -1.41
CA LEU A 200 29.64 -33.83 -0.72
C LEU A 200 29.18 -34.11 0.70
N ILE A 201 29.87 -35.03 1.37
CA ILE A 201 29.69 -35.29 2.80
C ILE A 201 30.86 -34.69 3.55
N SER A 202 30.56 -33.86 4.55
CA SER A 202 31.54 -33.26 5.45
C SER A 202 31.31 -33.76 6.87
N THR A 203 32.39 -33.85 7.65
CA THR A 203 32.36 -34.26 9.06
C THR A 203 32.77 -33.14 9.99
N ILE A 204 32.35 -33.24 11.25
CA ILE A 204 32.74 -32.33 12.33
C ILE A 204 32.74 -33.08 13.65
N GLU A 205 33.63 -32.72 14.57
CA GLU A 205 33.62 -33.28 15.93
C GLU A 205 32.35 -32.85 16.66
N LYS A 206 31.64 -33.81 17.30
CA LYS A 206 30.38 -33.53 18.00
C LYS A 206 30.52 -32.43 19.05
N ILE A 207 31.67 -32.34 19.73
CA ILE A 207 31.92 -31.31 20.75
C ILE A 207 31.89 -29.88 20.19
N LYS A 208 32.27 -29.68 18.91
CA LYS A 208 32.20 -28.37 18.25
C LYS A 208 30.77 -27.95 17.92
N LEU A 209 29.82 -28.90 17.93
CA LEU A 209 28.39 -28.64 17.76
C LEU A 209 27.71 -28.28 19.07
N GLU A 210 28.46 -28.22 20.18
CA GLU A 210 27.99 -27.76 21.49
C GLU A 210 28.33 -26.29 21.77
N GLU A 211 29.01 -25.63 20.83
CA GLU A 211 29.34 -24.20 20.90
C GLU A 211 28.12 -23.32 20.62
N ASP A 212 28.20 -22.05 21.03
CA ASP A 212 27.20 -21.04 20.65
C ASP A 212 27.32 -20.73 19.16
N ILE A 213 26.19 -20.81 18.46
CA ILE A 213 26.11 -20.74 17.00
C ILE A 213 25.03 -19.74 16.62
N ASP A 214 25.35 -18.80 15.73
CA ASP A 214 24.47 -17.70 15.34
C ASP A 214 24.49 -17.51 13.82
N SER A 215 23.31 -17.36 13.23
CA SER A 215 23.14 -17.13 11.79
C SER A 215 23.12 -15.65 11.37
N GLY A 216 23.10 -14.72 12.33
CA GLY A 216 22.91 -13.29 12.08
C GLY A 216 21.47 -12.86 11.76
N PHE A 217 20.55 -13.78 11.44
CA PHE A 217 19.13 -13.48 11.25
C PHE A 217 18.50 -13.03 12.57
N ARG A 218 17.62 -12.01 12.53
CA ARG A 218 16.96 -11.44 13.71
C ARG A 218 15.45 -11.23 13.49
N PRO A 219 14.59 -11.81 14.35
CA PRO A 219 13.20 -11.38 14.47
C PRO A 219 13.12 -9.87 14.74
N GLY A 220 12.20 -9.18 14.09
CA GLY A 220 12.00 -7.74 14.18
C GLY A 220 12.82 -6.96 13.14
N VAL A 221 13.59 -7.68 12.32
CA VAL A 221 14.45 -7.12 11.28
C VAL A 221 14.28 -7.91 9.99
N ASP A 222 14.52 -9.23 10.04
CA ASP A 222 14.62 -10.10 8.87
C ASP A 222 13.35 -10.93 8.60
N ASP A 223 12.43 -11.03 9.57
CA ASP A 223 11.12 -11.66 9.39
C ASP A 223 10.06 -10.65 8.90
N TRP A 224 8.88 -11.18 8.58
CA TRP A 224 7.71 -10.36 8.27
C TRP A 224 7.16 -9.71 9.54
N GLU A 225 6.61 -8.51 9.44
CA GLU A 225 5.98 -7.80 10.55
C GLU A 225 4.55 -8.27 10.86
N PHE A 226 3.89 -8.94 9.91
CA PHE A 226 2.48 -9.33 10.05
C PHE A 226 2.31 -10.73 10.62
N THR A 227 1.32 -10.85 11.51
CA THR A 227 1.01 -12.09 12.21
C THR A 227 0.39 -13.15 11.29
N ASN A 228 0.73 -14.42 11.53
CA ASN A 228 0.09 -15.57 10.90
C ASN A 228 -1.37 -15.75 11.33
N TYR A 229 -2.30 -15.02 10.71
CA TYR A 229 -3.75 -15.27 10.82
C TYR A 229 -4.30 -16.15 9.69
N GLY A 230 -3.50 -16.39 8.64
CA GLY A 230 -3.93 -17.07 7.43
C GLY A 230 -4.75 -16.18 6.48
N SER A 231 -5.14 -16.75 5.35
CA SER A 231 -5.87 -16.03 4.29
C SER A 231 -6.88 -16.93 3.60
N TYR A 232 -7.67 -16.37 2.68
CA TYR A 232 -8.69 -17.11 1.95
C TYR A 232 -8.14 -18.37 1.27
N ILE A 233 -6.93 -18.31 0.73
CA ILE A 233 -6.27 -19.44 0.05
C ILE A 233 -5.44 -20.32 0.99
N ALA A 234 -5.11 -19.81 2.17
CA ALA A 234 -4.28 -20.44 3.21
C ALA A 234 -4.97 -20.33 4.58
N SER A 235 -6.18 -20.89 4.67
CA SER A 235 -7.10 -20.62 5.78
C SER A 235 -6.67 -21.19 7.12
N GLY A 236 -5.79 -22.19 7.14
CA GLY A 236 -5.23 -22.75 8.38
C GLY A 236 -4.09 -21.90 8.97
N GLY A 237 -3.63 -20.88 8.25
CA GLY A 237 -2.37 -20.18 8.49
C GLY A 237 -1.44 -20.29 7.29
N HIS A 238 -0.50 -19.35 7.19
CA HIS A 238 0.55 -19.29 6.18
C HIS A 238 1.97 -19.29 6.79
N CYS A 239 2.14 -19.96 7.93
CA CYS A 239 3.41 -20.06 8.66
C CYS A 239 4.60 -20.53 7.83
N ALA A 240 4.43 -21.56 6.99
CA ALA A 240 5.49 -22.04 6.12
C ALA A 240 5.78 -21.06 5.00
N GLY A 241 4.73 -20.44 4.43
CA GLY A 241 4.87 -19.35 3.47
C GLY A 241 5.68 -18.17 4.02
N GLN A 242 5.35 -17.71 5.23
CA GLN A 242 6.13 -16.66 5.90
C GLN A 242 7.57 -17.09 6.16
N SER A 243 7.79 -18.26 6.75
CA SER A 243 9.14 -18.73 7.11
C SER A 243 10.02 -18.94 5.87
N MET A 244 9.48 -19.59 4.83
CA MET A 244 10.19 -19.83 3.57
C MET A 244 10.55 -18.52 2.86
N THR A 245 9.63 -17.55 2.82
CA THR A 245 9.88 -16.27 2.14
C THR A 245 10.82 -15.36 2.93
N ALA A 246 10.75 -15.36 4.27
CA ALA A 246 11.69 -14.64 5.11
C ALA A 246 13.12 -15.17 4.96
N MET A 247 13.29 -16.50 5.05
CA MET A 247 14.58 -17.15 4.79
C MET A 247 15.07 -16.87 3.37
N TRP A 248 14.23 -17.07 2.36
CA TRP A 248 14.58 -16.81 0.97
C TRP A 248 15.05 -15.37 0.77
N TYR A 249 14.35 -14.38 1.33
CA TYR A 249 14.72 -12.97 1.23
C TYR A 249 16.07 -12.69 1.90
N TYR A 250 16.27 -13.20 3.12
CA TYR A 250 17.54 -13.06 3.86
C TYR A 250 18.74 -13.65 3.08
N PHE A 251 18.54 -14.78 2.40
CA PHE A 251 19.61 -15.46 1.67
C PHE A 251 19.92 -14.85 0.31
N THR A 252 18.88 -14.49 -0.43
CA THR A 252 19.00 -14.05 -1.83
C THR A 252 19.16 -12.54 -1.94
N ARG A 253 18.72 -11.79 -0.92
CA ARG A 253 18.84 -10.33 -0.82
C ARG A 253 18.39 -9.65 -2.11
N PRO A 254 17.16 -9.94 -2.58
CA PRO A 254 16.72 -9.59 -3.93
C PRO A 254 16.63 -8.07 -4.15
N ASP A 255 16.50 -7.28 -3.08
CA ASP A 255 16.50 -5.81 -3.14
C ASP A 255 17.82 -5.18 -2.66
N GLY A 256 18.87 -5.97 -2.37
CA GLY A 256 20.16 -5.48 -1.90
C GLY A 256 20.57 -6.00 -0.52
N VAL A 257 21.86 -5.86 -0.19
CA VAL A 257 22.48 -6.53 0.96
C VAL A 257 22.17 -5.92 2.32
N ASP A 258 21.75 -4.65 2.35
CA ASP A 258 21.44 -3.89 3.56
C ASP A 258 19.93 -3.69 3.73
N VAL A 259 19.13 -4.53 3.05
CA VAL A 259 17.67 -4.43 3.02
C VAL A 259 17.06 -5.63 3.74
N SER A 260 16.15 -5.36 4.68
CA SER A 260 15.45 -6.37 5.47
C SER A 260 13.93 -6.27 5.29
N LEU A 261 13.19 -7.30 5.73
CA LEU A 261 11.75 -7.41 5.49
C LEU A 261 10.90 -6.61 6.45
N TYR A 262 11.27 -6.55 7.73
CA TYR A 262 10.37 -6.10 8.78
C TYR A 262 9.90 -4.66 8.57
N GLY A 263 8.60 -4.49 8.35
CA GLY A 263 7.96 -3.19 8.13
C GLY A 263 8.31 -2.56 6.78
N ARG A 264 8.90 -3.31 5.86
CA ARG A 264 9.27 -2.82 4.52
C ARG A 264 8.06 -2.68 3.60
N TYR A 265 7.13 -3.61 3.72
CA TYR A 265 5.93 -3.70 2.88
C TYR A 265 4.65 -3.29 3.61
N ASP A 266 4.77 -2.78 4.83
CA ASP A 266 3.75 -1.99 5.52
C ASP A 266 3.17 -0.92 4.56
N ASN A 267 1.85 -0.84 4.47
CA ASN A 267 1.15 -0.02 3.47
C ASN A 267 1.61 -0.28 2.01
N ASN A 268 1.97 -1.52 1.68
CA ASN A 268 2.59 -1.90 0.40
C ASN A 268 3.87 -1.12 0.05
N GLY A 269 4.56 -0.59 1.06
CA GLY A 269 5.76 0.25 0.94
C GLY A 269 5.47 1.74 0.75
N ASN A 270 4.20 2.17 0.78
CA ASN A 270 3.82 3.57 0.67
C ASN A 270 4.01 4.33 2.00
N LEU A 271 4.12 5.66 1.92
CA LEU A 271 4.16 6.55 3.07
C LEU A 271 2.83 7.30 3.25
N PRO A 272 2.42 7.63 4.50
CA PRO A 272 3.05 7.20 5.75
C PRO A 272 2.84 5.70 6.00
N LYS A 273 3.73 5.14 6.83
CA LYS A 273 3.60 3.79 7.38
C LYS A 273 2.37 3.67 8.29
N THR A 274 1.79 2.48 8.35
CA THR A 274 0.54 2.13 9.05
C THR A 274 0.71 0.85 9.88
N PRO A 275 1.70 0.78 10.80
CA PRO A 275 2.07 -0.45 11.50
C PRO A 275 0.94 -1.08 12.35
N ASP A 276 -0.09 -0.32 12.69
CA ASP A 276 -1.27 -0.80 13.41
C ASP A 276 -2.30 -1.52 12.49
N ILE A 277 -2.09 -1.53 11.17
CA ILE A 277 -2.99 -2.06 10.14
C ILE A 277 -2.24 -3.07 9.29
N TRP A 278 -1.88 -4.21 9.89
CA TRP A 278 -1.17 -5.28 9.19
C TRP A 278 -1.86 -5.72 7.87
N GLN A 279 -3.18 -5.53 7.75
CA GLN A 279 -3.97 -5.90 6.59
C GLN A 279 -3.53 -5.19 5.31
N ASP A 280 -2.96 -3.99 5.41
CA ASP A 280 -2.58 -3.18 4.26
C ASP A 280 -1.20 -3.53 3.68
N ASN A 281 -0.43 -4.41 4.34
CA ASN A 281 0.69 -5.13 3.73
C ASN A 281 0.17 -6.24 2.81
N THR A 282 -0.62 -5.83 1.82
CA THR A 282 -1.29 -6.72 0.87
C THR A 282 -0.29 -7.56 0.08
N ILE A 283 0.79 -6.94 -0.40
CA ILE A 283 1.78 -7.60 -1.24
C ILE A 283 2.53 -8.68 -0.46
N GLY A 284 3.02 -8.38 0.75
CA GLY A 284 3.72 -9.35 1.60
C GLY A 284 2.78 -10.46 2.08
N TYR A 285 1.59 -10.10 2.55
CA TYR A 285 0.61 -11.07 3.06
C TYR A 285 0.14 -12.05 1.96
N ARG A 286 -0.07 -11.55 0.73
CA ARG A 286 -0.40 -12.39 -0.42
C ARG A 286 0.78 -13.23 -0.87
N PHE A 287 2.01 -12.71 -0.84
CA PHE A 287 3.21 -13.49 -1.17
C PHE A 287 3.38 -14.70 -0.24
N ALA A 288 3.33 -14.49 1.08
CA ALA A 288 3.38 -15.58 2.05
C ALA A 288 2.23 -16.58 1.82
N SER A 289 1.01 -16.09 1.59
CA SER A 289 -0.16 -16.95 1.29
C SER A 289 0.02 -17.80 0.04
N VAL A 290 0.56 -17.22 -1.04
CA VAL A 290 0.78 -17.90 -2.31
C VAL A 290 1.86 -18.97 -2.16
N ILE A 291 2.98 -18.66 -1.49
CA ILE A 291 4.05 -19.64 -1.26
C ILE A 291 3.59 -20.78 -0.34
N GLN A 292 2.82 -20.48 0.70
CA GLN A 292 2.14 -21.50 1.50
C GLN A 292 1.31 -22.41 0.59
N LYS A 293 0.47 -21.84 -0.28
CA LYS A 293 -0.41 -22.62 -1.15
C LYS A 293 0.34 -23.46 -2.19
N ASP A 294 1.39 -22.90 -2.78
CA ASP A 294 2.15 -23.53 -3.85
C ASP A 294 3.05 -24.65 -3.34
N GLN A 295 3.74 -24.43 -2.21
CA GLN A 295 4.80 -25.33 -1.75
C GLN A 295 4.43 -26.15 -0.50
N TRP A 296 3.53 -25.66 0.36
CA TRP A 296 3.08 -26.33 1.58
C TRP A 296 1.82 -27.18 1.35
N ASN A 297 1.90 -28.11 0.40
CA ASN A 297 0.78 -29.01 0.06
C ASN A 297 0.90 -30.39 0.73
N LEU A 298 -0.25 -31.07 0.86
CA LEU A 298 -0.39 -32.30 1.65
C LEU A 298 0.44 -33.48 1.14
N GLU A 299 0.71 -33.56 -0.16
CA GLU A 299 1.52 -34.64 -0.75
C GLU A 299 3.00 -34.46 -0.39
N ASN A 300 3.53 -33.23 -0.51
CA ASN A 300 4.85 -32.88 -0.01
C ASN A 300 4.95 -33.23 1.49
N ILE A 301 4.04 -32.70 2.32
CA ILE A 301 4.06 -32.87 3.77
C ILE A 301 4.06 -34.35 4.20
N ARG A 302 3.33 -35.23 3.51
CA ARG A 302 3.25 -36.67 3.87
C ARG A 302 4.58 -37.38 3.67
N SER A 303 5.24 -37.18 2.54
CA SER A 303 6.55 -37.77 2.26
C SER A 303 7.62 -37.27 3.26
N TRP A 304 7.46 -36.04 3.73
CA TRP A 304 8.38 -35.40 4.68
C TRP A 304 8.13 -35.70 6.15
N ARG A 305 6.91 -36.07 6.56
CA ARG A 305 6.70 -36.66 7.89
C ARG A 305 7.57 -37.90 8.10
N ALA A 306 8.04 -38.58 7.06
CA ALA A 306 9.01 -39.66 7.23
C ALA A 306 10.39 -39.20 7.74
N LEU A 307 10.73 -37.90 7.68
CA LEU A 307 11.89 -37.33 8.39
C LEU A 307 11.67 -37.28 9.91
N SER A 308 10.41 -37.31 10.37
CA SER A 308 10.04 -37.20 11.78
C SER A 308 10.31 -38.45 12.62
N GLY A 309 11.26 -39.28 12.20
CA GLY A 309 11.68 -40.52 12.87
C GLY A 309 13.19 -40.62 13.10
N ILE A 310 13.95 -39.58 12.72
CA ILE A 310 15.35 -39.45 13.12
C ILE A 310 15.40 -39.01 14.57
N ASN A 311 16.36 -39.54 15.34
CA ASN A 311 16.55 -39.18 16.74
C ASN A 311 16.82 -37.66 16.87
N ASP A 312 16.18 -37.02 17.85
CA ASP A 312 16.31 -35.60 18.17
C ASP A 312 17.78 -35.13 18.31
N GLN A 313 18.67 -35.98 18.81
CA GLN A 313 20.12 -35.69 18.87
C GLN A 313 20.71 -35.42 17.48
N ILE A 314 20.33 -36.22 16.48
CA ILE A 314 20.76 -36.01 15.09
C ILE A 314 20.13 -34.72 14.55
N THR A 315 18.84 -34.47 14.83
CA THR A 315 18.17 -33.22 14.45
C THR A 315 18.88 -31.99 15.02
N ARG A 316 19.31 -32.06 16.29
CA ARG A 316 20.13 -31.03 16.95
C ARG A 316 21.42 -30.78 16.16
N TYR A 317 22.16 -31.84 15.84
CA TYR A 317 23.41 -31.72 15.09
C TYR A 317 23.22 -31.21 13.66
N LEU A 318 22.11 -31.53 12.99
CA LEU A 318 21.79 -30.98 11.67
C LEU A 318 21.64 -29.45 11.73
N PHE A 319 20.87 -28.93 12.69
CA PHE A 319 20.73 -27.49 12.89
C PHE A 319 22.07 -26.82 13.24
N ALA A 320 22.78 -27.37 14.22
CA ALA A 320 24.05 -26.80 14.68
C ALA A 320 25.08 -26.77 13.54
N TYR A 321 25.26 -27.88 12.82
CA TYR A 321 26.27 -27.95 11.77
C TYR A 321 25.89 -27.08 10.57
N ALA A 322 24.62 -27.08 10.17
CA ALA A 322 24.15 -26.23 9.09
C ALA A 322 24.39 -24.74 9.39
N ILE A 323 23.98 -24.24 10.55
CA ILE A 323 24.16 -22.82 10.90
C ILE A 323 25.66 -22.50 11.04
N LYS A 324 26.43 -23.35 11.75
CA LYS A 324 27.86 -23.11 11.99
C LYS A 324 28.66 -22.98 10.70
N LEU A 325 28.32 -23.78 9.69
CA LEU A 325 29.08 -23.81 8.43
C LEU A 325 28.61 -22.77 7.42
N THR A 326 27.30 -22.47 7.41
CA THR A 326 26.71 -21.56 6.39
C THR A 326 26.57 -20.12 6.89
N GLY A 327 26.46 -19.93 8.20
CA GLY A 327 26.03 -18.66 8.80
C GLY A 327 24.58 -18.31 8.43
N GLU A 328 23.75 -19.29 8.06
CA GLU A 328 22.37 -19.07 7.59
C GLU A 328 21.35 -19.67 8.58
N PRO A 329 20.22 -18.98 8.88
CA PRO A 329 19.13 -19.56 9.66
C PRO A 329 18.60 -20.83 9.00
N GLN A 330 17.94 -21.70 9.76
CA GLN A 330 17.45 -22.99 9.27
C GLN A 330 15.97 -23.16 9.54
N MET A 331 15.26 -23.78 8.59
CA MET A 331 13.83 -24.01 8.72
C MET A 331 13.59 -25.17 9.68
N VAL A 332 12.70 -24.95 10.66
CA VAL A 332 12.21 -25.99 11.57
C VAL A 332 10.74 -26.22 11.32
N VAL A 333 10.36 -27.49 11.25
CA VAL A 333 8.97 -27.91 11.14
C VAL A 333 8.63 -28.77 12.33
N ILE A 334 7.49 -28.48 12.93
CA ILE A 334 7.03 -29.12 14.14
C ILE A 334 5.67 -29.81 13.94
N TRP A 335 5.45 -30.93 14.62
CA TRP A 335 4.20 -31.69 14.56
C TRP A 335 3.68 -32.03 15.95
N SER A 336 2.36 -32.07 16.05
CA SER A 336 1.66 -32.57 17.24
C SER A 336 1.03 -33.93 16.93
N SER A 337 1.13 -34.89 17.85
CA SER A 337 0.39 -36.15 17.77
C SER A 337 -1.12 -35.93 17.80
N GLY A 338 -1.58 -34.81 18.38
CA GLY A 338 -2.97 -34.35 18.32
C GLY A 338 -3.41 -33.86 16.93
N GLY A 339 -2.48 -33.75 15.98
CA GLY A 339 -2.73 -33.29 14.62
C GLY A 339 -2.36 -31.82 14.37
N GLY A 340 -2.08 -31.52 13.10
CA GLY A 340 -1.56 -30.22 12.66
C GLY A 340 -0.03 -30.15 12.73
N GLY A 341 0.52 -29.11 12.10
CA GLY A 341 1.94 -28.83 12.07
C GLY A 341 2.19 -27.35 11.85
N HIS A 342 3.40 -26.92 12.15
CA HIS A 342 3.78 -25.52 12.10
C HIS A 342 5.21 -25.39 11.58
N ALA A 343 5.52 -24.29 10.91
CA ALA A 343 6.83 -24.03 10.33
C ALA A 343 7.36 -22.69 10.85
N MET A 344 8.63 -22.69 11.23
CA MET A 344 9.32 -21.58 11.88
C MET A 344 10.79 -21.58 11.45
N ILE A 345 11.58 -20.68 12.04
CA ILE A 345 13.01 -20.52 11.73
C ILE A 345 13.83 -20.67 13.01
N VAL A 346 14.84 -21.53 13.01
CA VAL A 346 15.91 -21.54 14.02
C VAL A 346 17.00 -20.60 13.54
N TYR A 347 17.30 -19.55 14.32
CA TYR A 347 18.29 -18.54 13.92
C TYR A 347 19.54 -18.51 14.81
N ARG A 348 19.49 -19.11 16.00
CA ARG A 348 20.61 -19.15 16.95
C ARG A 348 20.49 -20.35 17.89
N ILE A 349 21.63 -20.87 18.34
CA ILE A 349 21.75 -21.94 19.33
C ILE A 349 22.73 -21.47 20.39
N GLU A 350 22.34 -21.54 21.67
CA GLU A 350 23.18 -21.23 22.83
C GLU A 350 23.06 -22.38 23.83
N GLY A 351 24.11 -23.20 23.93
CA GLY A 351 24.08 -24.49 24.64
C GLY A 351 22.91 -25.38 24.21
N ASP A 352 21.94 -25.54 25.11
CA ASP A 352 20.72 -26.36 24.93
C ASP A 352 19.52 -25.57 24.37
N THR A 353 19.69 -24.27 24.10
CA THR A 353 18.59 -23.37 23.74
C THR A 353 18.62 -23.01 22.26
N PHE A 354 17.55 -23.33 21.55
CA PHE A 354 17.34 -22.98 20.14
C PHE A 354 16.41 -21.78 20.06
N TYR A 355 16.88 -20.66 19.52
CA TYR A 355 16.08 -19.45 19.37
C TYR A 355 15.31 -19.46 18.06
N ILE A 356 14.03 -19.10 18.15
CA ILE A 356 13.03 -19.32 17.11
C ILE A 356 12.43 -18.00 16.64
N ALA A 357 12.33 -17.81 15.33
CA ALA A 357 11.41 -16.83 14.75
C ALA A 357 10.10 -17.55 14.41
N ASP A 358 9.05 -17.31 15.21
CA ASP A 358 7.75 -17.95 15.06
C ASP A 358 6.78 -16.96 14.39
N PRO A 359 6.23 -17.28 13.20
CA PRO A 359 5.31 -16.37 12.49
C PRO A 359 3.98 -16.10 13.21
N ASN A 360 3.65 -16.85 14.27
CA ASN A 360 2.54 -16.50 15.17
C ASN A 360 2.89 -15.36 16.14
N TYR A 361 4.17 -15.04 16.27
CA TYR A 361 4.74 -14.03 17.17
C TYR A 361 5.82 -13.21 16.42
N PRO A 362 5.47 -12.49 15.34
CA PRO A 362 6.47 -11.79 14.53
C PRO A 362 7.23 -10.76 15.35
N GLY A 363 8.54 -10.67 15.16
CA GLY A 363 9.39 -9.75 15.92
C GLY A 363 9.82 -10.22 17.31
N GLU A 364 9.23 -11.29 17.86
CA GLU A 364 9.54 -11.74 19.21
C GLU A 364 10.86 -12.53 19.27
N THR A 365 11.81 -12.08 20.10
CA THR A 365 13.15 -12.68 20.19
C THR A 365 13.28 -13.79 21.22
N ASP A 366 12.33 -13.91 22.14
CA ASP A 366 12.44 -14.75 23.34
C ASP A 366 11.81 -16.15 23.15
N ARG A 367 11.40 -16.48 21.93
CA ARG A 367 10.82 -17.78 21.59
C ARG A 367 11.92 -18.83 21.47
N ILE A 368 11.79 -19.94 22.20
CA ILE A 368 12.82 -20.98 22.28
C ILE A 368 12.28 -22.40 22.19
N ILE A 369 13.12 -23.31 21.71
CA ILE A 369 13.00 -24.77 21.86
C ILE A 369 14.20 -25.22 22.71
N GLU A 370 13.95 -25.99 23.76
CA GLU A 370 15.02 -26.50 24.63
C GLU A 370 15.36 -27.96 24.27
N TYR A 371 16.64 -28.29 24.26
CA TYR A 371 17.15 -29.66 24.16
C TYR A 371 17.50 -30.20 25.55
N ASN A 372 17.35 -31.51 25.76
CA ASN A 372 17.73 -32.18 27.00
C ASN A 372 18.76 -33.29 26.74
N HIS A 373 20.02 -33.05 27.11
CA HIS A 373 21.10 -34.04 27.02
C HIS A 373 20.91 -35.27 27.91
N GLU A 374 20.12 -35.21 28.98
CA GLU A 374 19.88 -36.40 29.82
C GLU A 374 19.00 -37.43 29.12
N THR A 375 18.10 -36.97 28.25
CA THR A 375 17.14 -37.82 27.52
C THR A 375 17.41 -37.90 26.03
N ASP A 376 18.38 -37.12 25.53
CA ASP A 376 18.67 -36.90 24.11
C ASP A 376 17.46 -36.46 23.28
N THR A 377 16.54 -35.67 23.88
CA THR A 377 15.27 -35.25 23.24
C THR A 377 15.04 -33.76 23.33
N PHE A 378 14.31 -33.19 22.36
CA PHE A 378 13.76 -31.85 22.47
C PHE A 378 12.57 -31.81 23.43
N LYS A 379 12.39 -30.68 24.13
CA LYS A 379 11.14 -30.39 24.82
C LYS A 379 10.07 -29.97 23.81
N PRO A 380 8.80 -30.35 24.01
CA PRO A 380 7.72 -29.90 23.14
C PRO A 380 7.60 -28.37 23.11
N TYR A 381 7.33 -27.83 21.92
CA TYR A 381 7.16 -26.39 21.71
C TYR A 381 5.67 -26.01 21.75
N HIS A 382 5.32 -24.92 22.42
CA HIS A 382 3.94 -24.44 22.52
C HIS A 382 3.65 -23.30 21.53
N SER A 383 2.73 -23.51 20.59
CA SER A 383 2.24 -22.49 19.64
C SER A 383 0.87 -22.90 19.10
N GLY A 384 0.50 -22.51 17.88
CA GLY A 384 -0.74 -22.93 17.22
C GLY A 384 -0.60 -22.97 15.71
N ASP A 385 -1.63 -23.43 15.00
CA ASP A 385 -1.61 -23.45 13.53
C ASP A 385 -1.59 -22.01 12.95
N ASN A 386 -2.19 -21.08 13.70
CA ASN A 386 -2.23 -19.64 13.47
C ASN A 386 -2.47 -18.91 14.80
N ALA A 387 -2.23 -17.61 14.83
CA ALA A 387 -2.39 -16.78 16.03
C ALA A 387 -3.86 -16.65 16.49
N GLU A 388 -4.83 -16.75 15.58
CA GLU A 388 -6.26 -16.71 15.94
C GLU A 388 -6.63 -17.92 16.81
N SER A 389 -6.21 -19.13 16.43
CA SER A 389 -6.40 -20.34 17.25
C SER A 389 -5.75 -20.22 18.62
N ILE A 390 -4.56 -19.61 18.72
CA ILE A 390 -3.92 -19.36 20.02
C ILE A 390 -4.77 -18.42 20.88
N ALA A 391 -5.27 -17.32 20.30
CA ALA A 391 -6.12 -16.36 21.01
C ALA A 391 -7.45 -16.98 21.47
N GLN A 392 -7.94 -18.01 20.77
CA GLN A 392 -9.13 -18.78 21.14
C GLN A 392 -8.85 -19.87 22.20
N GLY A 393 -7.60 -20.02 22.65
CA GLY A 393 -7.20 -21.04 23.62
C GLY A 393 -6.95 -22.42 23.01
N GLU A 394 -6.82 -22.51 21.69
CA GLU A 394 -6.55 -23.74 20.93
C GLU A 394 -5.05 -23.95 20.66
N GLY A 395 -4.19 -23.26 21.42
CA GLY A 395 -2.75 -23.52 21.42
C GLY A 395 -2.45 -24.99 21.74
N LYS A 396 -1.40 -25.53 21.11
CA LYS A 396 -1.03 -26.94 21.23
C LYS A 396 0.47 -27.09 21.45
N LEU A 397 0.82 -28.23 22.04
CA LEU A 397 2.20 -28.70 22.14
C LEU A 397 2.56 -29.47 20.87
N TYR A 398 3.73 -29.17 20.34
CA TYR A 398 4.34 -29.88 19.22
C TYR A 398 5.61 -30.57 19.73
N GLU A 399 5.53 -31.88 19.89
CA GLU A 399 6.58 -32.73 20.45
C GLU A 399 7.56 -33.26 19.41
N THR A 400 7.22 -33.19 18.13
CA THR A 400 8.09 -33.62 17.03
C THR A 400 8.74 -32.40 16.41
N ILE A 401 10.08 -32.38 16.37
CA ILE A 401 10.89 -31.26 15.88
C ILE A 401 11.74 -31.78 14.72
N VAL A 402 11.69 -31.14 13.56
CA VAL A 402 12.34 -31.65 12.34
C VAL A 402 13.14 -30.55 11.64
N TYR A 403 14.38 -30.88 11.28
CA TYR A 403 15.21 -30.09 10.37
C TYR A 403 14.67 -30.24 8.93
N TRP A 404 14.25 -29.13 8.33
CA TRP A 404 13.64 -29.12 7.01
C TRP A 404 14.63 -28.67 5.91
N ALA A 405 15.73 -28.00 6.25
CA ALA A 405 16.65 -27.39 5.28
C ALA A 405 15.99 -26.32 4.37
N LYS A 406 16.67 -26.02 3.25
CA LYS A 406 16.45 -24.89 2.35
C LYS A 406 16.03 -25.37 0.95
N SER A 407 16.86 -25.15 -0.06
CA SER A 407 16.52 -25.44 -1.45
C SER A 407 16.43 -26.94 -1.72
N ALA A 408 17.09 -27.78 -0.91
CA ALA A 408 16.98 -29.23 -0.99
C ALA A 408 15.52 -29.71 -1.08
N ILE A 409 14.60 -28.99 -0.42
CA ILE A 409 13.19 -29.38 -0.38
C ILE A 409 12.18 -28.25 -0.61
N VAL A 410 12.63 -26.99 -0.61
CA VAL A 410 11.86 -25.81 -1.02
C VAL A 410 12.33 -25.31 -2.39
N ASP A 411 11.41 -25.13 -3.35
CA ASP A 411 11.77 -24.64 -4.68
C ASP A 411 12.01 -23.12 -4.64
N TYR A 412 13.28 -22.74 -4.47
CA TYR A 412 13.70 -21.34 -4.39
C TYR A 412 13.56 -20.60 -5.72
N GLN A 413 13.62 -21.30 -6.86
CA GLN A 413 13.39 -20.70 -8.17
C GLN A 413 11.92 -20.33 -8.35
N HIS A 414 11.00 -21.16 -7.83
CA HIS A 414 9.58 -20.83 -7.79
C HIS A 414 9.29 -19.63 -6.89
N ILE A 415 9.92 -19.54 -5.70
CA ILE A 415 9.80 -18.35 -4.84
C ILE A 415 10.30 -17.10 -5.59
N ASN A 416 11.46 -17.18 -6.23
CA ASN A 416 12.00 -16.08 -7.03
C ASN A 416 11.08 -15.68 -8.21
N SER A 417 10.38 -16.64 -8.80
CA SER A 417 9.40 -16.37 -9.87
C SER A 417 8.18 -15.61 -9.33
N ARG A 418 7.63 -16.05 -8.18
CA ARG A 418 6.54 -15.34 -7.48
C ARG A 418 6.98 -13.97 -6.95
N TRP A 419 8.26 -13.80 -6.62
CA TRP A 419 8.81 -12.49 -6.26
C TRP A 419 8.71 -11.47 -7.40
N GLN A 420 8.81 -11.88 -8.66
CA GLN A 420 8.59 -10.96 -9.78
C GLN A 420 7.16 -10.40 -9.78
N GLU A 421 6.18 -11.20 -9.36
CA GLU A 421 4.80 -10.74 -9.20
C GLU A 421 4.63 -9.79 -8.02
N VAL A 422 5.45 -9.93 -6.96
CA VAL A 422 5.52 -8.95 -5.87
C VAL A 422 6.02 -7.61 -6.41
N LYS A 423 7.09 -7.62 -7.21
CA LYS A 423 7.63 -6.38 -7.82
C LYS A 423 6.66 -5.72 -8.79
N SER A 424 5.83 -6.49 -9.51
CA SER A 424 4.78 -5.96 -10.37
C SER A 424 3.44 -5.74 -9.68
N GLN A 425 3.34 -5.93 -8.36
CA GLN A 425 2.11 -5.81 -7.57
C GLN A 425 0.93 -6.69 -8.07
N THR A 426 1.24 -7.86 -8.64
CA THR A 426 0.23 -8.81 -9.17
C THR A 426 0.14 -10.11 -8.38
N ILE A 427 0.91 -10.24 -7.29
CA ILE A 427 1.05 -11.49 -6.53
C ILE A 427 -0.30 -12.05 -6.08
N GLY A 428 -0.56 -13.30 -6.49
CA GLY A 428 -1.76 -14.05 -6.10
C GLY A 428 -3.04 -13.65 -6.84
N ASN A 429 -2.99 -12.79 -7.86
CA ASN A 429 -4.16 -12.51 -8.73
C ASN A 429 -4.69 -13.77 -9.43
N ASP A 430 -3.86 -14.79 -9.60
CA ASP A 430 -4.21 -16.11 -10.13
C ASP A 430 -4.91 -17.03 -9.11
N LYS A 431 -4.92 -16.67 -7.82
CA LYS A 431 -5.41 -17.54 -6.73
C LYS A 431 -6.48 -16.93 -5.86
N PHE A 432 -6.33 -15.66 -5.50
CA PHE A 432 -7.31 -14.97 -4.68
C PHE A 432 -8.59 -14.69 -5.49
N PRO A 433 -9.77 -14.71 -4.84
CA PRO A 433 -11.02 -14.42 -5.52
C PRO A 433 -11.02 -13.02 -6.14
N ALA A 434 -11.38 -12.93 -7.42
CA ALA A 434 -11.59 -11.65 -8.08
C ALA A 434 -12.81 -10.92 -7.49
N TYR A 435 -12.72 -9.59 -7.45
CA TYR A 435 -13.79 -8.72 -6.99
C TYR A 435 -13.74 -7.38 -7.74
N THR A 436 -14.81 -6.59 -7.60
CA THR A 436 -14.89 -5.21 -8.08
C THR A 436 -15.51 -4.38 -6.97
N VAL A 437 -14.89 -3.24 -6.62
CA VAL A 437 -15.51 -2.27 -5.73
C VAL A 437 -16.51 -1.46 -6.52
N LEU A 438 -17.72 -1.32 -6.00
CA LEU A 438 -18.78 -0.56 -6.63
C LEU A 438 -19.22 0.58 -5.71
N TYR A 439 -19.68 1.68 -6.29
CA TYR A 439 -20.42 2.73 -5.60
C TYR A 439 -21.79 2.91 -6.23
N LYS A 440 -22.74 3.47 -5.48
CA LYS A 440 -24.07 3.80 -6.00
C LYS A 440 -24.11 5.23 -6.50
N ASN A 441 -24.40 5.40 -7.78
CA ASN A 441 -24.55 6.72 -8.40
C ASN A 441 -25.90 7.38 -8.03
N LYS A 442 -26.11 8.61 -8.49
CA LYS A 442 -27.32 9.42 -8.22
C LYS A 442 -28.60 8.78 -8.77
N GLU A 443 -28.50 8.01 -9.85
CA GLU A 443 -29.62 7.26 -10.43
C GLU A 443 -29.94 5.98 -9.63
N GLY A 444 -29.20 5.71 -8.55
CA GLY A 444 -29.37 4.55 -7.69
C GLY A 444 -28.80 3.26 -8.28
N LYS A 445 -27.93 3.36 -9.29
CA LYS A 445 -27.27 2.22 -9.95
C LYS A 445 -25.85 2.04 -9.41
N TYR A 446 -25.42 0.78 -9.34
CA TYR A 446 -24.04 0.47 -8.95
C TYR A 446 -23.11 0.50 -10.16
N GLU A 447 -22.00 1.21 -10.01
CA GLU A 447 -20.92 1.35 -10.99
C GLU A 447 -19.58 1.06 -10.33
N GLU A 448 -18.56 0.71 -11.13
CA GLU A 448 -17.21 0.49 -10.62
C GLU A 448 -16.65 1.76 -9.98
N LEU A 449 -16.23 1.64 -8.72
CA LEU A 449 -15.52 2.68 -8.01
C LEU A 449 -14.05 2.60 -8.38
N LYS A 450 -13.55 3.65 -9.04
CA LYS A 450 -12.15 3.78 -9.44
C LYS A 450 -11.46 4.79 -8.55
N ASP A 451 -10.14 4.65 -8.44
CA ASP A 451 -9.30 5.63 -7.76
C ASP A 451 -9.42 7.02 -8.41
N GLY A 452 -9.51 8.07 -7.60
CA GLY A 452 -9.75 9.45 -8.03
C GLY A 452 -11.21 9.77 -8.38
N HIS A 453 -12.18 8.95 -7.96
CA HIS A 453 -13.60 9.22 -8.21
C HIS A 453 -14.05 10.54 -7.58
N VAL A 454 -14.74 11.38 -8.35
CA VAL A 454 -15.28 12.67 -7.88
C VAL A 454 -16.79 12.54 -7.67
N THR A 455 -17.27 12.98 -6.50
CA THR A 455 -18.69 13.00 -6.15
C THR A 455 -19.06 14.30 -5.46
N ASP A 456 -20.33 14.67 -5.51
CA ASP A 456 -20.94 15.76 -4.73
C ASP A 456 -21.88 15.22 -3.65
N THR A 457 -21.84 13.90 -3.39
CA THR A 457 -22.69 13.24 -2.42
C THR A 457 -21.90 12.90 -1.15
N ARG A 458 -22.25 13.51 -0.01
CA ARG A 458 -21.62 13.29 1.30
C ARG A 458 -21.79 11.84 1.80
N LEU A 459 -22.99 11.28 1.66
CA LEU A 459 -23.32 9.90 2.07
C LEU A 459 -23.07 8.95 0.90
N PHE A 460 -22.04 8.13 1.03
CA PHE A 460 -21.49 7.35 -0.08
C PHE A 460 -21.74 5.84 0.14
N ASP A 461 -22.54 5.23 -0.74
CA ASP A 461 -22.90 3.81 -0.72
C ASP A 461 -21.84 3.02 -1.50
N ILE A 462 -20.97 2.31 -0.79
CA ILE A 462 -19.94 1.42 -1.36
C ILE A 462 -20.37 -0.03 -1.16
N THR A 463 -20.05 -0.89 -2.12
CA THR A 463 -20.24 -2.33 -2.00
C THR A 463 -19.19 -3.12 -2.79
N ILE A 464 -19.14 -4.43 -2.61
CA ILE A 464 -18.25 -5.32 -3.35
C ILE A 464 -19.08 -6.24 -4.27
N GLN A 465 -18.64 -6.41 -5.51
CA GLN A 465 -19.13 -7.48 -6.37
C GLN A 465 -18.09 -8.58 -6.46
N SER A 466 -18.47 -9.80 -6.10
CA SER A 466 -17.62 -10.98 -6.25
C SER A 466 -18.47 -12.25 -6.42
N LYS A 467 -17.84 -13.32 -6.92
CA LYS A 467 -18.45 -14.65 -7.01
C LYS A 467 -18.53 -15.36 -5.65
N ILE A 468 -17.73 -14.92 -4.68
CA ILE A 468 -17.73 -15.45 -3.33
C ILE A 468 -18.64 -14.64 -2.40
N SER A 469 -19.01 -15.22 -1.26
CA SER A 469 -19.63 -14.45 -0.18
C SER A 469 -18.54 -13.64 0.53
N TRP A 470 -18.80 -12.35 0.75
CA TRP A 470 -17.81 -11.40 1.22
C TRP A 470 -18.35 -10.53 2.36
N VAL A 471 -17.42 -9.93 3.10
CA VAL A 471 -17.62 -8.82 4.03
C VAL A 471 -16.48 -7.83 3.76
N PHE A 472 -16.73 -6.53 3.97
CA PHE A 472 -15.67 -5.53 3.93
C PHE A 472 -15.85 -4.50 5.04
N SER A 473 -14.74 -3.86 5.39
CA SER A 473 -14.68 -2.67 6.24
C SER A 473 -14.00 -1.55 5.47
N VAL A 474 -14.34 -0.30 5.80
CA VAL A 474 -13.74 0.90 5.18
C VAL A 474 -12.99 1.67 6.25
N PHE A 475 -11.80 2.14 5.92
CA PHE A 475 -10.90 2.91 6.78
C PHE A 475 -10.60 4.25 6.14
N ARG A 476 -10.41 5.28 6.96
CA ARG A 476 -9.84 6.58 6.56
C ARG A 476 -8.87 7.00 7.64
N ASP A 477 -7.65 7.37 7.25
CA ASP A 477 -6.56 7.74 8.16
C ASP A 477 -6.31 6.70 9.28
N GLY A 478 -6.44 5.43 8.91
CA GLY A 478 -6.27 4.28 9.80
C GLY A 478 -7.42 4.00 10.78
N VAL A 479 -8.51 4.76 10.70
CA VAL A 479 -9.70 4.57 11.53
C VAL A 479 -10.81 3.92 10.72
N GLU A 480 -11.38 2.83 11.24
CA GLU A 480 -12.54 2.17 10.63
C GLU A 480 -13.77 3.10 10.67
N LEU A 481 -14.38 3.34 9.51
CA LEU A 481 -15.58 4.12 9.34
C LEU A 481 -16.83 3.29 9.68
N SER A 482 -17.79 3.94 10.34
CA SER A 482 -19.10 3.34 10.60
C SER A 482 -20.03 3.52 9.42
N PHE A 483 -20.84 2.48 9.16
CA PHE A 483 -21.94 2.56 8.21
C PHE A 483 -23.20 3.09 8.89
N ASP A 484 -23.93 3.97 8.22
CA ASP A 484 -25.25 4.41 8.66
C ASP A 484 -26.32 3.30 8.52
N GLU A 485 -27.57 3.62 8.86
CA GLU A 485 -28.70 2.66 8.75
C GLU A 485 -29.02 2.23 7.31
N ASN A 486 -28.56 2.99 6.33
CA ASN A 486 -28.72 2.77 4.90
C ASN A 486 -27.46 2.15 4.25
N TYR A 487 -26.44 1.82 5.05
CA TYR A 487 -25.14 1.30 4.62
C TYR A 487 -24.28 2.29 3.81
N ASN A 488 -24.42 3.59 4.08
CA ASN A 488 -23.52 4.61 3.56
C ASN A 488 -22.37 4.86 4.55
N ILE A 489 -21.22 5.29 4.02
CA ILE A 489 -20.17 5.96 4.78
C ILE A 489 -20.26 7.48 4.58
N GLU A 490 -19.73 8.25 5.51
CA GLU A 490 -19.71 9.71 5.42
C GLU A 490 -18.35 10.22 4.91
N LEU A 491 -18.37 10.90 3.76
CA LEU A 491 -17.20 11.56 3.19
C LEU A 491 -16.98 12.92 3.84
N ILE A 492 -15.71 13.29 4.03
CA ILE A 492 -15.30 14.66 4.35
C ILE A 492 -15.09 15.44 3.06
N GLU A 493 -15.31 16.75 3.10
CA GLU A 493 -15.06 17.62 1.95
C GLU A 493 -13.59 17.50 1.48
N GLY A 494 -13.40 17.43 0.17
CA GLY A 494 -12.10 17.19 -0.46
C GLY A 494 -11.74 15.71 -0.52
N ASN A 495 -10.48 15.39 -0.28
CA ASN A 495 -9.93 14.04 -0.48
C ASN A 495 -10.32 13.07 0.63
N ASN A 496 -10.75 11.88 0.23
CA ASN A 496 -11.01 10.75 1.11
C ASN A 496 -10.20 9.54 0.60
N ASN A 497 -9.02 9.30 1.17
CA ASN A 497 -8.26 8.09 0.87
C ASN A 497 -8.84 6.91 1.67
N LEU A 498 -9.67 6.10 1.01
CA LEU A 498 -10.41 5.02 1.65
C LEU A 498 -9.64 3.71 1.56
N GLY A 499 -9.22 3.16 2.70
CA GLY A 499 -8.72 1.79 2.80
C GLY A 499 -9.87 0.80 2.88
N ILE A 500 -9.95 -0.18 1.98
CA ILE A 500 -11.04 -1.14 1.88
C ILE A 500 -10.49 -2.52 2.19
N TYR A 501 -10.79 -3.01 3.39
CA TYR A 501 -10.41 -4.36 3.83
C TYR A 501 -11.47 -5.35 3.39
N ILE A 502 -11.10 -6.35 2.57
CA ILE A 502 -12.01 -7.32 1.97
C ILE A 502 -11.74 -8.71 2.55
N GLN A 503 -12.81 -9.34 3.01
CA GLN A 503 -12.80 -10.69 3.57
C GLN A 503 -13.78 -11.59 2.83
N GLY A 504 -13.38 -12.84 2.63
CA GLY A 504 -14.19 -13.88 2.02
C GLY A 504 -14.64 -14.92 3.03
N LEU A 505 -15.87 -15.39 2.90
CA LEU A 505 -16.41 -16.48 3.71
C LEU A 505 -15.83 -17.82 3.23
N ILE A 506 -15.16 -18.53 4.12
CA ILE A 506 -14.63 -19.88 3.90
C ILE A 506 -15.42 -20.92 4.69
N ASN A 507 -15.33 -22.20 4.30
CA ASN A 507 -16.02 -23.33 4.95
C ASN A 507 -17.54 -23.11 5.09
N LYS A 508 -18.14 -22.42 4.11
CA LYS A 508 -19.53 -22.00 4.13
C LYS A 508 -20.48 -23.18 4.36
N GLY A 509 -21.40 -23.02 5.31
CA GLY A 509 -22.39 -24.04 5.68
C GLY A 509 -21.84 -25.17 6.56
N THR A 510 -20.64 -25.03 7.12
CA THR A 510 -20.07 -25.94 8.11
C THR A 510 -19.97 -25.26 9.48
N GLU A 511 -19.66 -26.03 10.53
CA GLU A 511 -19.41 -25.48 11.87
C GLU A 511 -18.17 -24.57 11.95
N ASN A 512 -17.27 -24.66 10.97
CA ASN A 512 -16.03 -23.88 10.87
C ASN A 512 -16.15 -22.71 9.87
N GLU A 513 -17.39 -22.28 9.54
CA GLU A 513 -17.64 -21.12 8.70
C GLU A 513 -17.04 -19.85 9.35
N ARG A 514 -16.13 -19.18 8.64
CA ARG A 514 -15.50 -17.94 9.12
C ARG A 514 -15.09 -17.03 7.98
N LEU A 515 -14.83 -15.76 8.31
CA LEU A 515 -14.26 -14.78 7.38
C LEU A 515 -12.73 -14.96 7.32
N SER A 516 -12.16 -14.72 6.15
CA SER A 516 -10.71 -14.79 5.96
C SER A 516 -10.24 -13.72 4.99
N TYR A 517 -9.01 -13.24 5.19
CA TYR A 517 -8.39 -12.18 4.40
C TYR A 517 -8.44 -12.51 2.90
N VAL A 518 -8.93 -11.57 2.09
CA VAL A 518 -8.84 -11.61 0.62
C VAL A 518 -7.92 -10.52 0.12
N ASP A 519 -8.17 -9.27 0.51
CA ASP A 519 -7.39 -8.13 0.04
C ASP A 519 -7.53 -6.91 0.95
N PHE A 520 -6.62 -5.94 0.78
CA PHE A 520 -6.77 -4.58 1.27
C PHE A 520 -6.30 -3.62 0.17
N ILE A 521 -7.13 -2.65 -0.19
CA ILE A 521 -6.83 -1.67 -1.25
C ILE A 521 -7.16 -0.26 -0.81
N TYR A 522 -6.46 0.71 -1.38
CA TYR A 522 -6.79 2.13 -1.23
C TYR A 522 -7.49 2.65 -2.48
N ILE A 523 -8.54 3.44 -2.27
CA ILE A 523 -9.24 4.19 -3.32
C ILE A 523 -9.50 5.61 -2.80
N ASN A 524 -8.97 6.61 -3.49
CA ASN A 524 -9.27 8.00 -3.22
C ASN A 524 -10.61 8.42 -3.84
N VAL A 525 -11.46 9.06 -3.02
CA VAL A 525 -12.72 9.67 -3.44
C VAL A 525 -12.70 11.15 -3.09
N MET A 526 -12.87 12.00 -4.10
CA MET A 526 -12.95 13.45 -3.93
C MET A 526 -14.41 13.88 -3.77
N TYR A 527 -14.76 14.40 -2.60
CA TYR A 527 -16.08 14.96 -2.33
C TYR A 527 -16.07 16.48 -2.50
N ASN A 528 -16.67 16.96 -3.59
CA ASN A 528 -16.82 18.38 -3.91
C ASN A 528 -18.31 18.76 -3.84
N PRO A 529 -18.80 19.35 -2.75
CA PRO A 529 -20.20 19.77 -2.66
C PRO A 529 -20.52 20.80 -3.75
N ILE A 530 -21.70 20.67 -4.38
CA ILE A 530 -22.20 21.74 -5.27
C ILE A 530 -22.47 22.98 -4.41
N PRO A 531 -21.88 24.16 -4.70
CA PRO A 531 -22.13 25.37 -3.93
C PRO A 531 -23.60 25.78 -4.03
N THR A 532 -24.19 26.19 -2.91
CA THR A 532 -25.59 26.63 -2.87
C THR A 532 -25.74 28.02 -3.48
N THR A 533 -26.56 28.13 -4.52
CA THR A 533 -26.89 29.43 -5.15
C THR A 533 -28.07 30.05 -4.42
N LEU A 534 -27.85 31.21 -3.79
CA LEU A 534 -28.88 31.95 -3.07
C LEU A 534 -29.24 33.23 -3.85
N ILE A 535 -30.53 33.47 -4.08
CA ILE A 535 -31.03 34.61 -4.86
C ILE A 535 -32.09 35.36 -4.06
N ILE A 536 -31.98 36.69 -3.96
CA ILE A 536 -33.01 37.59 -3.42
C ILE A 536 -33.97 38.05 -4.54
N ASN A 537 -35.26 37.98 -4.29
CA ASN A 537 -36.33 38.44 -5.19
C ASN A 537 -37.25 39.47 -4.50
N PRO A 538 -37.49 40.64 -5.11
CA PRO A 538 -36.91 41.12 -6.36
C PRO A 538 -35.40 41.44 -6.19
N GLY A 539 -34.60 41.20 -7.22
CA GLY A 539 -33.14 41.46 -7.21
C GLY A 539 -32.74 42.94 -7.23
N SER A 540 -33.72 43.84 -7.37
CA SER A 540 -33.61 45.27 -7.05
C SER A 540 -35.00 45.90 -6.90
N VAL A 541 -35.12 47.01 -6.19
CA VAL A 541 -36.40 47.75 -6.10
C VAL A 541 -36.16 49.27 -5.93
N ASN A 542 -37.10 50.06 -6.44
CA ASN A 542 -37.19 51.50 -6.22
C ASN A 542 -38.40 51.79 -5.33
N LEU A 543 -38.20 52.51 -4.22
CA LEU A 543 -39.23 52.85 -3.24
C LEU A 543 -39.26 54.36 -2.96
N LYS A 544 -40.40 54.86 -2.49
CA LYS A 544 -40.49 56.18 -1.86
C LYS A 544 -40.31 56.07 -0.35
N PRO A 545 -39.85 57.13 0.34
CA PRO A 545 -39.85 57.16 1.80
C PRO A 545 -41.22 56.75 2.37
N GLY A 546 -41.22 55.76 3.27
CA GLY A 546 -42.42 55.19 3.89
C GLY A 546 -43.06 54.00 3.16
N GLU A 547 -42.66 53.66 1.93
CA GLU A 547 -43.10 52.43 1.24
C GLU A 547 -42.36 51.20 1.79
N SER A 548 -42.96 50.01 1.65
CA SER A 548 -42.33 48.76 2.08
C SER A 548 -42.31 47.73 0.96
N GLN A 549 -41.21 46.97 0.89
CA GLN A 549 -41.04 45.85 -0.05
C GLN A 549 -40.75 44.56 0.72
N VAL A 550 -41.46 43.49 0.36
CA VAL A 550 -41.15 42.14 0.84
C VAL A 550 -40.15 41.50 -0.12
N PHE A 551 -39.03 41.05 0.41
CA PHE A 551 -38.04 40.25 -0.28
C PHE A 551 -38.20 38.79 0.09
N THR A 552 -38.06 37.91 -0.89
CA THR A 552 -38.05 36.46 -0.70
C THR A 552 -36.76 35.90 -1.23
N ILE A 553 -36.29 34.77 -0.69
CA ILE A 553 -35.10 34.10 -1.18
C ILE A 553 -35.43 32.74 -1.80
N SER A 554 -34.71 32.42 -2.87
CA SER A 554 -34.68 31.08 -3.47
C SER A 554 -33.26 30.53 -3.37
N SER A 555 -33.14 29.31 -2.86
CA SER A 555 -31.88 28.58 -2.70
C SER A 555 -31.94 27.32 -3.59
N SER A 556 -30.90 27.06 -4.38
CA SER A 556 -30.86 25.92 -5.31
C SER A 556 -30.74 24.57 -4.62
N ASN A 557 -29.97 24.50 -3.54
CA ASN A 557 -29.72 23.31 -2.71
C ASN A 557 -29.60 23.73 -1.23
N PRO A 558 -30.72 24.10 -0.57
CA PRO A 558 -30.66 24.52 0.83
C PRO A 558 -30.33 23.33 1.74
N PRO A 559 -29.49 23.50 2.78
CA PRO A 559 -29.30 22.49 3.82
C PRO A 559 -30.62 22.06 4.47
N GLU A 560 -30.68 20.82 4.99
CA GLU A 560 -31.89 20.30 5.66
C GLU A 560 -32.26 21.16 6.88
N ASN A 561 -31.24 21.64 7.61
CA ASN A 561 -31.37 22.51 8.78
C ASN A 561 -30.99 23.97 8.48
N ALA A 562 -31.32 24.46 7.28
CA ALA A 562 -30.95 25.81 6.86
C ALA A 562 -31.49 26.93 7.77
N SER A 563 -30.62 27.87 8.14
CA SER A 563 -31.00 29.14 8.78
C SER A 563 -30.55 30.34 7.93
N TYR A 564 -31.25 31.46 8.05
CA TYR A 564 -31.04 32.66 7.25
C TYR A 564 -30.76 33.85 8.15
N GLU A 565 -29.79 34.66 7.75
CA GLU A 565 -29.43 35.90 8.41
C GLU A 565 -29.44 37.05 7.41
N TRP A 566 -30.34 38.00 7.62
CA TRP A 566 -30.57 39.16 6.75
C TRP A 566 -29.86 40.38 7.31
N PHE A 567 -29.33 41.19 6.41
CA PHE A 567 -28.58 42.41 6.73
C PHE A 567 -29.06 43.57 5.85
N VAL A 568 -29.14 44.76 6.43
CA VAL A 568 -29.30 46.03 5.69
C VAL A 568 -28.04 46.85 5.92
N ASN A 569 -27.34 47.22 4.85
CA ASN A 569 -26.04 47.92 4.90
C ASN A 569 -25.06 47.22 5.86
N SER A 570 -24.96 45.90 5.73
CA SER A 570 -24.13 45.02 6.57
C SER A 570 -24.53 44.95 8.07
N VAL A 571 -25.64 45.57 8.48
CA VAL A 571 -26.16 45.47 9.85
C VAL A 571 -27.20 44.36 9.92
N PRO A 572 -27.08 43.37 10.83
CA PRO A 572 -28.04 42.28 10.95
C PRO A 572 -29.41 42.79 11.40
N VAL A 573 -30.46 42.38 10.69
CA VAL A 573 -31.84 42.84 10.91
C VAL A 573 -32.83 41.70 11.20
N GLN A 574 -32.54 40.47 10.77
CA GLN A 574 -33.38 39.31 11.02
C GLN A 574 -32.55 38.01 10.93
N SER A 575 -32.76 37.08 11.86
CA SER A 575 -32.14 35.75 11.83
C SER A 575 -33.17 34.66 12.13
N GLY A 576 -33.02 33.46 11.54
CA GLY A 576 -33.88 32.30 11.78
C GLY A 576 -34.24 31.56 10.50
N SER A 577 -35.30 30.76 10.49
CA SER A 577 -35.71 29.96 9.31
C SER A 577 -36.56 30.73 8.27
N ASN A 578 -36.79 32.02 8.49
CA ASN A 578 -37.65 32.82 7.62
C ASN A 578 -36.95 33.20 6.30
N LYS A 579 -37.49 32.69 5.20
CA LYS A 579 -37.07 33.00 3.81
C LYS A 579 -37.56 34.34 3.27
N THR A 580 -38.13 35.18 4.13
CA THR A 580 -38.66 36.48 3.74
C THR A 580 -38.20 37.57 4.69
N TYR A 581 -37.99 38.77 4.14
CA TYR A 581 -37.67 39.97 4.91
C TYR A 581 -38.46 41.16 4.34
N THR A 582 -39.06 41.97 5.21
CA THR A 582 -39.77 43.18 4.79
C THR A 582 -38.90 44.39 5.09
N PHE A 583 -38.49 45.10 4.04
CA PHE A 583 -37.79 46.37 4.15
C PHE A 583 -38.80 47.52 4.09
N THR A 584 -38.71 48.48 5.02
CA THR A 584 -39.48 49.73 4.99
C THR A 584 -38.53 50.90 4.71
N ALA A 585 -38.81 51.64 3.64
CA ALA A 585 -37.97 52.73 3.17
C ALA A 585 -37.93 53.90 4.16
N GLY A 586 -36.73 54.24 4.61
CA GLY A 586 -36.44 55.42 5.43
C GLY A 586 -36.20 56.67 4.59
N GLU A 587 -35.10 57.39 4.86
CA GLU A 587 -34.67 58.54 4.08
C GLU A 587 -34.22 58.16 2.67
N SER A 588 -34.23 59.13 1.75
CA SER A 588 -33.73 58.93 0.38
C SER A 588 -32.26 58.48 0.39
N GLY A 589 -31.93 57.45 -0.38
CA GLY A 589 -30.59 56.85 -0.40
C GLY A 589 -30.56 55.48 -1.07
N ILE A 590 -29.36 54.91 -1.16
CA ILE A 590 -29.14 53.54 -1.63
C ILE A 590 -28.91 52.66 -0.40
N TYR A 591 -29.67 51.57 -0.33
CA TYR A 591 -29.52 50.55 0.70
C TYR A 591 -29.12 49.23 0.04
N GLU A 592 -28.25 48.49 0.69
CA GLU A 592 -27.89 47.13 0.32
C GLU A 592 -28.62 46.16 1.25
N LEU A 593 -29.40 45.24 0.68
CA LEU A 593 -29.99 44.13 1.41
C LEU A 593 -29.19 42.88 1.07
N SER A 594 -28.63 42.20 2.06
CA SER A 594 -27.94 40.93 1.88
C SER A 594 -28.49 39.85 2.80
N VAL A 595 -28.34 38.59 2.40
CA VAL A 595 -28.71 37.42 3.20
C VAL A 595 -27.59 36.38 3.17
N LYS A 596 -27.41 35.68 4.28
CA LYS A 596 -26.55 34.50 4.40
C LYS A 596 -27.40 33.29 4.77
N GLU A 597 -27.18 32.16 4.10
CA GLU A 597 -27.77 30.86 4.42
C GLU A 597 -26.72 30.01 5.14
N TRP A 598 -27.08 29.44 6.28
CA TRP A 598 -26.21 28.65 7.14
C TRP A 598 -26.72 27.22 7.25
N ASP A 599 -25.81 26.25 7.27
CA ASP A 599 -26.08 24.87 7.69
C ASP A 599 -25.83 24.73 9.20
N GLU A 600 -26.91 24.47 9.95
CA GLU A 600 -26.86 24.34 11.41
C GLU A 600 -26.55 22.90 11.89
N GLU A 601 -26.40 21.94 10.97
CA GLU A 601 -26.02 20.56 11.32
C GLU A 601 -24.51 20.43 11.58
N ASP A 602 -23.70 21.25 10.91
CA ASP A 602 -22.26 21.34 11.14
C ASP A 602 -21.95 22.18 12.40
N SER A 603 -20.92 21.80 13.17
CA SER A 603 -20.49 22.55 14.37
C SER A 603 -18.99 22.90 14.27
N PRO A 604 -18.62 24.19 14.12
CA PRO A 604 -19.50 25.36 14.04
C PRO A 604 -20.32 25.39 12.74
N ARG A 605 -21.50 26.06 12.77
CA ARG A 605 -22.38 26.21 11.61
C ARG A 605 -21.62 26.69 10.38
N LYS A 606 -21.88 26.10 9.21
CA LYS A 606 -21.15 26.36 7.97
C LYS A 606 -21.96 27.32 7.08
N LEU A 607 -21.29 28.29 6.43
CA LEU A 607 -21.95 29.15 5.45
C LEU A 607 -22.24 28.32 4.18
N SER A 608 -23.52 28.19 3.82
CA SER A 608 -23.95 27.41 2.66
C SER A 608 -24.12 28.28 1.42
N GLY A 609 -24.55 29.53 1.58
CA GLY A 609 -24.73 30.46 0.47
C GLY A 609 -24.92 31.91 0.93
N SER A 610 -24.75 32.88 0.03
CA SER A 610 -25.03 34.28 0.30
C SER A 610 -25.57 35.00 -0.92
N SER A 611 -26.29 36.10 -0.72
CA SER A 611 -26.88 36.90 -1.79
C SER A 611 -27.04 38.35 -1.37
N SER A 612 -27.03 39.29 -2.32
CA SER A 612 -27.21 40.71 -2.08
C SER A 612 -27.99 41.39 -3.20
N CYS A 613 -28.81 42.38 -2.87
CA CYS A 613 -29.55 43.20 -3.83
C CYS A 613 -29.54 44.68 -3.43
N LYS A 614 -29.76 45.57 -4.41
CA LYS A 614 -29.82 47.02 -4.20
C LYS A 614 -31.26 47.54 -4.09
N ILE A 615 -31.47 48.42 -3.12
CA ILE A 615 -32.72 49.12 -2.87
C ILE A 615 -32.47 50.62 -3.02
N THR A 616 -33.20 51.28 -3.92
CA THR A 616 -33.10 52.74 -4.10
C THR A 616 -34.33 53.41 -3.50
N VAL A 617 -34.14 54.38 -2.60
CA VAL A 617 -35.21 55.20 -2.04
C VAL A 617 -35.08 56.62 -2.57
N ALA A 618 -36.09 57.13 -3.28
CA ALA A 618 -36.08 58.48 -3.83
C ALA A 618 -37.49 59.07 -3.98
N ASP A 619 -37.63 60.39 -3.76
CA ASP A 619 -38.91 61.12 -3.84
C ASP A 619 -39.42 61.34 -5.28
N THR A 620 -38.62 61.07 -6.31
CA THR A 620 -38.94 61.29 -7.73
C THR A 620 -38.80 59.98 -8.51
N PRO A 621 -39.73 59.61 -9.41
CA PRO A 621 -39.65 58.35 -10.11
C PRO A 621 -38.43 58.33 -11.03
N ILE A 622 -37.45 57.51 -10.69
CA ILE A 622 -36.38 57.12 -11.60
C ILE A 622 -37.03 56.19 -12.61
N THR A 623 -37.15 56.66 -13.85
CA THR A 623 -37.62 55.86 -14.98
C THR A 623 -36.72 54.64 -15.14
N THR A 624 -37.35 53.46 -15.13
CA THR A 624 -36.77 52.14 -15.40
C THR A 624 -36.30 52.05 -16.85
N GLU A 625 -35.26 52.80 -17.22
CA GLU A 625 -34.60 52.74 -18.53
C GLU A 625 -33.16 52.21 -18.42
N THR A 626 -32.66 51.98 -17.20
CA THR A 626 -31.24 51.66 -16.98
C THR A 626 -30.90 50.16 -17.03
N ILE A 627 -31.88 49.26 -16.91
CA ILE A 627 -31.61 47.80 -16.89
C ILE A 627 -31.31 47.27 -18.30
N THR A 628 -31.89 47.85 -19.35
CA THR A 628 -31.59 47.44 -20.74
C THR A 628 -30.26 48.02 -21.24
N ASN A 629 -29.76 49.12 -20.66
CA ASN A 629 -28.57 49.80 -21.16
C ASN A 629 -27.27 49.02 -20.86
N ARG A 630 -27.17 48.34 -19.71
CA ARG A 630 -25.94 47.64 -19.31
C ARG A 630 -25.60 46.45 -20.19
N LEU A 631 -26.56 45.57 -20.44
CA LEU A 631 -26.38 44.45 -21.37
C LEU A 631 -26.15 44.96 -22.80
N GLU A 632 -26.83 46.02 -23.22
CA GLU A 632 -26.60 46.63 -24.54
C GLU A 632 -25.19 47.21 -24.68
N ILE A 633 -24.65 47.85 -23.63
CA ILE A 633 -23.28 48.36 -23.59
C ILE A 633 -22.27 47.21 -23.59
N LEU A 634 -22.48 46.15 -22.80
CA LEU A 634 -21.61 44.97 -22.80
C LEU A 634 -21.52 44.33 -24.19
N ARG A 635 -22.64 44.21 -24.88
CA ARG A 635 -22.69 43.64 -26.24
C ARG A 635 -21.97 44.45 -27.30
N GLN A 636 -21.62 45.72 -27.01
CA GLN A 636 -20.77 46.53 -27.88
C GLN A 636 -19.27 46.21 -27.72
N HIS A 637 -18.90 45.48 -26.67
CA HIS A 637 -17.52 45.02 -26.45
C HIS A 637 -17.29 43.71 -27.22
N ALA A 638 -16.18 43.66 -27.94
CA ALA A 638 -15.80 42.53 -28.78
C ALA A 638 -14.54 41.81 -28.29
N GLY A 639 -13.95 42.29 -27.18
CA GLY A 639 -12.79 41.67 -26.52
C GLY A 639 -13.04 41.40 -25.03
N LEU A 640 -12.35 40.40 -24.47
CA LEU A 640 -12.35 40.06 -23.05
C LEU A 640 -10.92 39.82 -22.56
N TYR A 641 -10.57 40.45 -21.45
CA TYR A 641 -9.29 40.29 -20.77
C TYR A 641 -9.51 39.82 -19.34
N LEU A 642 -8.69 38.85 -18.91
CA LEU A 642 -8.79 38.25 -17.59
C LEU A 642 -7.38 38.06 -17.01
N GLN A 643 -7.18 38.40 -15.75
CA GLN A 643 -6.00 38.01 -14.98
C GLN A 643 -6.42 37.30 -13.71
N VAL A 644 -5.65 36.28 -13.34
CA VAL A 644 -5.83 35.54 -12.09
C VAL A 644 -4.47 35.31 -11.45
N SER A 645 -4.36 35.66 -10.17
CA SER A 645 -3.16 35.41 -9.36
C SER A 645 -3.51 34.64 -8.11
N GLY A 646 -2.63 33.75 -7.64
CA GLY A 646 -2.78 33.01 -6.39
C GLY A 646 -1.58 32.11 -6.10
N LYS A 647 -1.77 31.09 -5.26
CA LYS A 647 -0.79 30.03 -4.99
C LYS A 647 -1.38 28.69 -5.40
N ALA A 648 -0.59 27.84 -6.05
CA ALA A 648 -1.00 26.48 -6.39
C ALA A 648 -0.04 25.46 -5.79
N THR A 649 -0.60 24.40 -5.22
CA THR A 649 0.13 23.17 -4.92
C THR A 649 0.06 22.26 -6.13
N ILE A 650 1.23 21.85 -6.58
CA ILE A 650 1.42 21.10 -7.82
C ILE A 650 2.25 19.86 -7.54
N GLU A 651 2.00 18.82 -8.31
CA GLU A 651 2.83 17.63 -8.39
C GLU A 651 3.69 17.71 -9.64
N GLU A 652 5.00 17.71 -9.45
CA GLU A 652 5.96 17.53 -10.53
C GLU A 652 6.55 16.13 -10.49
N TRP A 653 6.40 15.40 -11.58
CA TRP A 653 7.01 14.10 -11.77
C TRP A 653 8.08 14.18 -12.88
N TRP A 654 9.26 13.61 -12.62
CA TRP A 654 10.39 13.56 -13.55
C TRP A 654 10.92 12.13 -13.67
N ALA A 655 11.06 11.60 -14.89
CA ALA A 655 11.72 10.31 -15.06
C ALA A 655 13.24 10.41 -14.78
N PRO A 656 13.88 9.48 -14.05
CA PRO A 656 13.34 8.19 -13.57
C PRO A 656 12.84 8.19 -12.11
N ASP A 657 12.75 9.36 -11.47
CA ASP A 657 12.62 9.53 -10.02
C ASP A 657 11.16 9.67 -9.53
N GLU A 658 11.00 9.86 -8.21
CA GLU A 658 9.72 10.04 -7.52
C GLU A 658 9.12 11.45 -7.71
N SER A 659 7.81 11.58 -7.51
CA SER A 659 7.10 12.85 -7.62
C SER A 659 7.42 13.80 -6.46
N ASN A 660 7.47 15.10 -6.75
CA ASN A 660 7.67 16.16 -5.77
C ASN A 660 6.45 17.06 -5.72
N ILE A 661 5.92 17.26 -4.52
CA ILE A 661 4.83 18.21 -4.27
C ILE A 661 5.45 19.54 -3.82
N LYS A 662 5.10 20.63 -4.48
CA LYS A 662 5.53 21.98 -4.10
C LYS A 662 4.40 22.99 -4.26
N THR A 663 4.48 24.08 -3.50
CA THR A 663 3.59 25.23 -3.65
C THR A 663 4.33 26.31 -4.45
N VAL A 664 3.69 26.83 -5.49
CA VAL A 664 4.21 27.89 -6.37
C VAL A 664 3.24 29.05 -6.45
N ASP A 665 3.75 30.28 -6.60
CA ASP A 665 2.91 31.41 -6.99
C ASP A 665 2.48 31.22 -8.45
N VAL A 666 1.18 31.34 -8.69
CA VAL A 666 0.60 31.24 -10.03
C VAL A 666 0.06 32.59 -10.46
N PHE A 667 0.34 32.93 -11.71
CA PHE A 667 -0.13 34.15 -12.37
C PHE A 667 -0.51 33.81 -13.80
N TYR A 668 -1.79 33.96 -14.12
CA TYR A 668 -2.33 33.75 -15.45
C TYR A 668 -2.87 35.07 -16.00
N GLU A 669 -2.38 35.43 -17.18
CA GLU A 669 -2.93 36.49 -18.00
C GLU A 669 -3.66 35.82 -19.16
N ILE A 670 -4.87 36.30 -19.48
CA ILE A 670 -5.78 35.65 -20.43
C ILE A 670 -6.26 36.72 -21.41
N PRO A 671 -5.86 36.64 -22.70
CA PRO A 671 -5.02 35.60 -23.29
C PRO A 671 -3.55 35.69 -22.82
N GLU A 672 -2.86 34.54 -22.72
CA GLU A 672 -1.49 34.46 -22.18
C GLU A 672 -0.49 35.14 -23.12
N TYR A 673 0.25 36.14 -22.62
CA TYR A 673 1.19 36.96 -23.41
C TYR A 673 2.47 36.20 -23.80
N MET A 674 2.66 34.96 -23.33
CA MET A 674 3.91 34.24 -23.47
C MET A 674 4.10 33.75 -24.92
N TYR A 675 5.06 34.39 -25.60
CA TYR A 675 5.61 34.02 -26.90
C TYR A 675 4.74 34.35 -28.14
N SER A 676 4.76 35.64 -28.49
CA SER A 676 4.71 36.18 -29.86
C SER A 676 3.37 36.23 -30.64
N GLY A 677 2.23 36.09 -29.97
CA GLY A 677 0.92 36.46 -30.52
C GLY A 677 0.60 37.97 -30.35
N PRO A 678 -0.17 38.61 -31.26
CA PRO A 678 -0.44 40.06 -31.21
C PRO A 678 -1.72 40.46 -30.45
N ILE A 679 -2.49 39.53 -29.87
CA ILE A 679 -3.77 39.88 -29.24
C ILE A 679 -3.58 40.28 -27.78
N SER A 680 -4.14 41.44 -27.42
CA SER A 680 -4.11 41.97 -26.04
C SER A 680 -5.41 41.66 -25.28
N VAL A 681 -6.42 41.11 -25.98
CA VAL A 681 -7.74 40.73 -25.47
C VAL A 681 -8.25 39.51 -26.27
N MET A 682 -9.04 38.64 -25.66
CA MET A 682 -9.69 37.51 -26.34
C MET A 682 -10.88 38.03 -27.16
N PRO A 683 -10.93 37.80 -28.48
CA PRO A 683 -12.07 38.21 -29.28
C PRO A 683 -13.30 37.38 -28.91
N ILE A 684 -14.42 38.04 -28.61
CA ILE A 684 -15.69 37.43 -28.24
C ILE A 684 -16.82 37.90 -29.14
N SER A 685 -17.83 37.04 -29.27
CA SER A 685 -19.10 37.31 -29.94
C SER A 685 -20.24 37.01 -28.98
N TRP A 686 -21.31 37.79 -29.08
CA TRP A 686 -22.46 37.70 -28.18
C TRP A 686 -23.65 36.96 -28.82
N ASP A 687 -24.33 36.14 -28.04
CA ASP A 687 -25.64 35.55 -28.35
C ASP A 687 -26.57 35.72 -27.14
N GLY A 688 -27.43 36.75 -27.19
CA GLY A 688 -28.26 37.13 -26.05
C GLY A 688 -27.42 37.55 -24.85
N THR A 689 -27.49 36.78 -23.77
CA THR A 689 -26.67 36.94 -22.56
C THR A 689 -25.39 36.11 -22.59
N GLY A 690 -25.24 35.22 -23.58
CA GLY A 690 -24.04 34.42 -23.76
C GLY A 690 -22.96 35.16 -24.54
N PHE A 691 -21.71 34.83 -24.26
CA PHE A 691 -20.57 35.22 -25.09
C PHE A 691 -19.67 34.02 -25.36
N TYR A 692 -19.03 34.03 -26.53
CA TYR A 692 -18.09 32.99 -26.96
C TYR A 692 -16.97 33.60 -27.80
N GLY A 693 -15.76 33.16 -27.53
CA GLY A 693 -14.55 33.53 -28.26
C GLY A 693 -13.64 32.32 -28.45
N GLN A 694 -13.04 32.22 -29.63
CA GLN A 694 -11.98 31.26 -29.87
C GLN A 694 -10.90 31.91 -30.73
N TYR A 695 -9.65 31.75 -30.32
CA TYR A 695 -8.49 32.21 -31.06
C TYR A 695 -7.51 31.05 -31.19
N SER A 696 -6.96 30.88 -32.37
CA SER A 696 -5.94 29.86 -32.64
C SER A 696 -4.74 30.53 -33.30
N TYR A 697 -3.55 30.18 -32.82
CA TYR A 697 -2.29 30.69 -33.35
C TYR A 697 -1.33 29.53 -33.58
N THR A 698 -0.71 29.53 -34.76
CA THR A 698 0.33 28.56 -35.13
C THR A 698 1.62 29.31 -35.43
N THR A 699 2.69 29.01 -34.70
CA THR A 699 4.01 29.63 -34.92
C THR A 699 4.68 29.06 -36.19
N VAL A 700 5.76 29.72 -36.63
CA VAL A 700 6.64 29.20 -37.71
C VAL A 700 7.29 27.85 -37.39
N ASN A 701 7.32 27.44 -36.11
CA ASN A 701 7.86 26.17 -35.65
C ASN A 701 6.74 25.14 -35.37
N ASN A 702 5.56 25.30 -35.98
CA ASN A 702 4.38 24.43 -35.80
C ASN A 702 3.90 24.28 -34.35
N SER A 703 4.19 25.26 -33.48
CA SER A 703 3.56 25.29 -32.15
C SER A 703 2.14 25.78 -32.31
N GLU A 704 1.18 25.06 -31.78
CA GLU A 704 -0.24 25.39 -31.84
C GLU A 704 -0.72 25.86 -30.46
N SER A 705 -1.46 26.95 -30.46
CA SER A 705 -2.10 27.50 -29.27
C SER A 705 -3.57 27.75 -29.61
N VAL A 706 -4.48 27.18 -28.82
CA VAL A 706 -5.91 27.39 -28.95
C VAL A 706 -6.43 27.91 -27.64
N TRP A 707 -6.98 29.12 -27.68
CA TRP A 707 -7.67 29.73 -26.56
C TRP A 707 -9.16 29.72 -26.85
N THR A 708 -9.94 29.26 -25.89
CA THR A 708 -11.40 29.26 -25.96
C THR A 708 -11.94 29.93 -24.72
N ILE A 709 -12.87 30.86 -24.88
CA ILE A 709 -13.59 31.49 -23.78
C ILE A 709 -15.07 31.45 -24.07
N SER A 710 -15.87 31.13 -23.06
CA SER A 710 -17.32 31.12 -23.17
C SER A 710 -17.94 31.49 -21.83
N GLY A 711 -19.16 32.00 -21.85
CA GLY A 711 -19.83 32.34 -20.61
C GLY A 711 -21.18 32.97 -20.81
N THR A 712 -21.82 33.31 -19.70
CA THR A 712 -23.09 34.03 -19.65
C THR A 712 -23.01 35.17 -18.65
N VAL A 713 -23.69 36.27 -18.97
CA VAL A 713 -23.95 37.36 -18.02
C VAL A 713 -25.41 37.36 -17.60
N SER A 714 -25.71 37.98 -16.46
CA SER A 714 -27.07 38.17 -16.00
C SER A 714 -27.87 39.02 -16.99
N ALA A 715 -29.20 38.89 -16.95
CA ALA A 715 -30.11 39.60 -17.86
C ALA A 715 -29.98 41.14 -17.81
N ASP A 716 -29.48 41.68 -16.68
CA ASP A 716 -29.19 43.10 -16.47
C ASP A 716 -27.71 43.47 -16.74
N GLY A 717 -26.87 42.53 -17.17
CA GLY A 717 -25.45 42.73 -17.45
C GLY A 717 -24.62 43.10 -16.21
N ALA A 718 -25.09 42.78 -15.01
CA ALA A 718 -24.41 43.13 -13.76
C ALA A 718 -23.48 42.05 -13.21
N ILE A 719 -23.62 40.81 -13.65
CA ILE A 719 -22.87 39.65 -13.12
C ILE A 719 -22.47 38.76 -14.29
N VAL A 720 -21.24 38.27 -14.29
CA VAL A 720 -20.84 37.11 -15.10
C VAL A 720 -21.31 35.86 -14.36
N GLU A 721 -22.41 35.29 -14.81
CA GLU A 721 -23.04 34.11 -14.20
C GLU A 721 -22.17 32.86 -14.40
N SER A 722 -21.54 32.75 -15.57
CA SER A 722 -20.58 31.70 -15.88
C SER A 722 -19.49 32.23 -16.81
N LEU A 723 -18.25 31.79 -16.61
CA LEU A 723 -17.15 31.99 -17.55
C LEU A 723 -16.25 30.77 -17.51
N THR A 724 -16.04 30.13 -18.65
CA THR A 724 -15.06 29.07 -18.83
C THR A 724 -14.00 29.56 -19.80
N TYR A 725 -12.74 29.39 -19.42
CA TYR A 725 -11.59 29.62 -20.28
C TYR A 725 -10.78 28.33 -20.39
N THR A 726 -10.41 27.97 -21.60
CA THR A 726 -9.52 26.85 -21.89
C THR A 726 -8.38 27.32 -22.77
N TYR A 727 -7.16 26.95 -22.41
CA TYR A 727 -5.95 27.14 -23.19
C TYR A 727 -5.32 25.78 -23.47
N ASP A 728 -5.28 25.40 -24.74
CA ASP A 728 -4.56 24.22 -25.22
C ASP A 728 -3.29 24.65 -25.96
N PHE A 729 -2.16 24.11 -25.53
CA PHE A 729 -0.85 24.38 -26.08
C PHE A 729 -0.17 23.09 -26.53
N TYR A 730 0.32 23.11 -27.76
CA TYR A 730 1.12 22.04 -28.34
C TYR A 730 2.40 22.63 -28.91
N TRP A 731 3.55 22.14 -28.45
CA TRP A 731 4.85 22.51 -28.99
C TRP A 731 5.64 21.27 -29.42
N PRO A 732 5.84 21.06 -30.75
CA PRO A 732 6.71 20.03 -31.25
C PRO A 732 8.15 20.58 -31.29
N GLY A 733 8.83 20.60 -30.15
CA GLY A 733 10.22 21.04 -30.08
C GLY A 733 11.17 20.05 -30.76
N ASP A 734 12.39 20.53 -31.10
CA ASP A 734 13.40 19.70 -31.77
C ASP A 734 13.93 18.54 -30.91
N TRP A 735 13.66 18.54 -29.60
CA TRP A 735 14.18 17.57 -28.62
C TRP A 735 13.11 16.99 -27.71
N ASP A 736 12.10 17.79 -27.36
CA ASP A 736 10.96 17.41 -26.54
C ASP A 736 9.66 17.97 -27.15
N THR A 737 8.56 17.24 -26.98
CA THR A 737 7.19 17.71 -27.27
C THR A 737 6.52 18.13 -25.98
N ILE A 738 5.87 19.29 -25.97
CA ILE A 738 5.08 19.78 -24.82
C ILE A 738 3.60 19.82 -25.19
N GLU A 739 2.77 19.21 -24.34
CA GLU A 739 1.32 19.35 -24.35
C GLU A 739 0.90 19.99 -23.04
N ARG A 740 0.15 21.09 -23.08
CA ARG A 740 -0.41 21.75 -21.88
C ARG A 740 -1.86 22.13 -22.10
N THR A 741 -2.69 21.85 -21.11
CA THR A 741 -4.08 22.31 -21.06
C THR A 741 -4.33 23.02 -19.74
N VAL A 742 -4.76 24.28 -19.82
CA VAL A 742 -5.20 25.09 -18.68
C VAL A 742 -6.70 25.33 -18.81
N THR A 743 -7.47 25.06 -17.75
CA THR A 743 -8.89 25.39 -17.70
C THR A 743 -9.21 26.18 -16.45
N PHE A 744 -9.93 27.28 -16.62
CA PHE A 744 -10.55 28.04 -15.55
C PHE A 744 -12.07 28.05 -15.73
N SER A 745 -12.78 27.94 -14.61
CA SER A 745 -14.22 28.11 -14.53
C SER A 745 -14.55 29.10 -13.42
N PHE A 746 -15.33 30.12 -13.74
CA PHE A 746 -15.78 31.15 -12.81
C PHE A 746 -17.29 31.24 -12.78
N ALA A 747 -17.83 31.69 -11.66
CA ALA A 747 -19.25 31.99 -11.53
C ALA A 747 -19.46 33.20 -10.60
N GLY A 748 -20.50 33.98 -10.88
CA GLY A 748 -20.95 35.05 -10.00
C GLY A 748 -20.05 36.29 -9.92
N ILE A 749 -19.14 36.50 -10.88
CA ILE A 749 -18.23 37.66 -10.85
C ILE A 749 -19.06 38.94 -11.09
N PRO A 750 -19.12 39.89 -10.14
CA PRO A 750 -19.84 41.13 -10.35
C PRO A 750 -19.11 42.03 -11.36
N ILE A 751 -19.90 42.71 -12.20
CA ILE A 751 -19.44 43.74 -13.15
C ILE A 751 -19.81 45.09 -12.54
N TRP A 752 -18.84 45.77 -11.94
CA TRP A 752 -19.06 47.05 -11.27
C TRP A 752 -19.04 48.21 -12.28
N GLU A 753 -18.07 48.22 -13.20
CA GLU A 753 -17.97 49.18 -14.31
C GLU A 753 -17.62 48.48 -15.64
N PHE A 754 -17.75 49.16 -16.79
CA PHE A 754 -17.44 48.57 -18.11
C PHE A 754 -16.00 48.84 -18.56
N GLU A 755 -15.37 49.90 -18.05
CA GLU A 755 -13.98 50.27 -18.31
C GLU A 755 -13.24 50.52 -16.98
N MET A 756 -11.90 50.56 -17.04
CA MET A 756 -11.01 50.68 -15.88
C MET A 756 -11.36 51.85 -14.93
N PRO A 757 -11.07 51.73 -13.62
CA PRO A 757 -10.14 50.75 -13.02
C PRO A 757 -10.75 49.72 -12.06
N ASP A 758 -12.06 49.68 -11.86
CA ASP A 758 -12.59 49.12 -10.60
C ASP A 758 -12.90 47.62 -10.60
N ASN A 759 -12.94 46.88 -11.71
CA ASN A 759 -13.27 45.44 -11.75
C ASN A 759 -12.14 44.49 -11.28
N ILE A 760 -11.55 44.77 -10.12
CA ILE A 760 -10.55 43.91 -9.49
C ILE A 760 -11.08 43.38 -8.15
N ILE A 761 -11.15 42.05 -8.04
CA ILE A 761 -11.51 41.35 -6.81
C ILE A 761 -10.22 40.94 -6.10
N TYR A 762 -10.05 41.36 -4.84
CA TYR A 762 -8.87 41.09 -4.03
C TYR A 762 -9.18 40.19 -2.83
N GLY A 763 -8.16 39.45 -2.39
CA GLY A 763 -8.16 38.78 -1.09
C GLY A 763 -9.01 37.51 -1.04
N PRO A 764 -9.39 37.03 0.15
CA PRO A 764 -9.97 35.69 0.35
C PRO A 764 -11.27 35.42 -0.38
N GLN A 765 -11.98 36.47 -0.80
CA GLN A 765 -13.24 36.39 -1.54
C GLN A 765 -13.07 35.86 -2.98
N ILE A 766 -11.84 35.79 -3.49
CA ILE A 766 -11.57 35.29 -4.84
C ILE A 766 -11.99 33.84 -5.01
N SER A 767 -11.76 33.02 -3.98
CA SER A 767 -12.14 31.60 -3.99
C SER A 767 -13.65 31.41 -4.17
N ASP A 768 -14.47 32.41 -3.84
CA ASP A 768 -15.93 32.35 -4.01
C ASP A 768 -16.33 32.42 -5.49
N TYR A 769 -15.44 32.90 -6.37
CA TYR A 769 -15.70 33.13 -7.78
C TYR A 769 -15.02 32.13 -8.71
N ILE A 770 -14.02 31.37 -8.23
CA ILE A 770 -13.34 30.32 -9.00
C ILE A 770 -13.98 28.98 -8.66
N VAL A 771 -14.83 28.49 -9.54
CA VAL A 771 -15.56 27.23 -9.35
C VAL A 771 -14.84 26.01 -9.94
N GLY A 772 -13.74 26.24 -10.68
CA GLY A 772 -12.88 25.18 -11.17
C GLY A 772 -11.57 25.70 -11.74
N PHE A 773 -10.48 24.97 -11.50
CA PHE A 773 -9.18 25.23 -12.10
C PHE A 773 -8.45 23.90 -12.32
N SER A 774 -7.80 23.76 -13.48
CA SER A 774 -6.90 22.67 -13.78
C SER A 774 -5.77 23.16 -14.68
N ASP A 775 -4.54 22.76 -14.39
CA ASP A 775 -3.38 22.96 -15.26
C ASP A 775 -2.61 21.65 -15.34
N THR A 776 -2.57 21.08 -16.54
CA THR A 776 -1.86 19.84 -16.81
C THR A 776 -0.86 20.11 -17.92
N GLN A 777 0.40 19.78 -17.68
CA GLN A 777 1.44 19.82 -18.70
C GLN A 777 2.19 18.49 -18.73
N THR A 778 2.37 17.95 -19.93
CA THR A 778 3.18 16.75 -20.16
C THR A 778 4.30 17.07 -21.14
N ILE A 779 5.51 16.64 -20.80
CA ILE A 779 6.68 16.73 -21.68
C ILE A 779 7.05 15.33 -22.14
N TYR A 780 7.17 15.13 -23.44
CA TYR A 780 7.60 13.89 -24.08
C TYR A 780 8.97 14.08 -24.71
N LYS A 781 9.78 13.03 -24.73
CA LYS A 781 10.98 12.97 -25.58
C LYS A 781 10.56 12.82 -27.04
N ASN A 782 11.43 13.14 -27.99
CA ASN A 782 11.21 12.85 -29.42
C ASN A 782 10.90 11.39 -29.76
N THR A 783 11.21 10.44 -28.86
CA THR A 783 10.87 9.02 -29.00
C THR A 783 9.39 8.71 -28.68
N GLY A 784 8.63 9.69 -28.19
CA GLY A 784 7.26 9.54 -27.69
C GLY A 784 7.19 9.08 -26.22
N GLU A 785 8.32 8.86 -25.57
CA GLU A 785 8.37 8.48 -24.16
C GLU A 785 8.09 9.69 -23.26
N LYS A 786 7.26 9.52 -22.24
CA LYS A 786 6.96 10.55 -21.24
C LYS A 786 8.22 10.89 -20.42
N LYS A 787 8.59 12.17 -20.37
CA LYS A 787 9.77 12.69 -19.67
C LYS A 787 9.41 13.30 -18.32
N SER A 788 8.36 14.10 -18.28
CA SER A 788 7.85 14.70 -17.05
C SER A 788 6.35 15.02 -17.15
N THR A 789 5.72 15.14 -15.99
CA THR A 789 4.34 15.63 -15.85
C THR A 789 4.32 16.72 -14.80
N TYR A 790 3.50 17.72 -15.04
CA TYR A 790 3.11 18.74 -14.09
C TYR A 790 1.58 18.64 -13.97
N SER A 791 1.11 18.37 -12.76
CA SER A 791 -0.31 18.23 -12.47
C SER A 791 -0.69 19.13 -11.30
N TYR A 792 -1.71 19.94 -11.51
CA TYR A 792 -2.35 20.70 -10.45
C TYR A 792 -3.00 19.78 -9.38
N ILE A 793 -2.75 20.04 -8.10
CA ILE A 793 -3.40 19.35 -6.97
C ILE A 793 -4.46 20.25 -6.31
N SER A 794 -4.07 21.45 -5.89
CA SER A 794 -4.94 22.39 -5.18
C SER A 794 -4.45 23.83 -5.31
N ALA A 795 -5.30 24.83 -5.10
CA ALA A 795 -4.95 26.23 -5.14
C ALA A 795 -5.49 26.95 -3.90
N ASP A 796 -4.71 27.92 -3.45
CA ASP A 796 -5.08 28.91 -2.47
C ASP A 796 -5.07 30.29 -3.15
N TRP A 797 -6.26 30.83 -3.37
CA TRP A 797 -6.44 32.14 -3.99
C TRP A 797 -6.51 33.28 -2.98
N SER A 798 -6.32 32.99 -1.68
CA SER A 798 -6.65 33.94 -0.61
C SER A 798 -5.81 35.22 -0.60
N ASP A 799 -4.58 35.16 -1.11
CA ASP A 799 -3.67 36.29 -1.29
C ASP A 799 -3.67 36.87 -2.72
N GLY A 800 -4.59 36.41 -3.57
CA GLY A 800 -4.61 36.65 -5.01
C GLY A 800 -5.35 37.89 -5.47
N TYR A 801 -5.62 37.94 -6.79
CA TYR A 801 -6.66 38.80 -7.38
C TYR A 801 -7.27 38.17 -8.64
N ILE A 802 -8.53 38.53 -8.93
CA ILE A 802 -9.16 38.38 -10.26
C ILE A 802 -9.34 39.77 -10.84
N PHE A 803 -8.91 39.96 -12.08
CA PHE A 803 -9.22 41.17 -12.86
C PHE A 803 -9.93 40.78 -14.14
N ILE A 804 -11.11 41.36 -14.39
CA ILE A 804 -11.89 41.12 -15.61
C ILE A 804 -12.21 42.44 -16.31
N ARG A 805 -12.01 42.47 -17.63
CA ARG A 805 -12.27 43.64 -18.46
C ARG A 805 -12.85 43.25 -19.81
N PHE A 806 -14.03 43.77 -20.12
CA PHE A 806 -14.57 43.78 -21.49
C PHE A 806 -13.94 44.95 -22.26
N SER A 807 -13.63 44.75 -23.55
CA SER A 807 -12.95 45.74 -24.39
C SER A 807 -13.71 46.00 -25.70
N TYR A 808 -13.72 47.26 -26.13
CA TYR A 808 -14.21 47.66 -27.46
C TYR A 808 -13.24 47.28 -28.59
N GLU A 809 -11.99 46.99 -28.26
CA GLU A 809 -10.95 46.57 -29.21
C GLU A 809 -11.02 45.06 -29.46
N ASN A 810 -10.77 44.65 -30.70
CA ASN A 810 -10.57 43.25 -31.11
C ASN A 810 -9.11 42.83 -30.96
#